data_AF-A0A927AGA5-F1
#
_entry.id   AF-A0A927AGA5-F1
#
_cell.length_a   1.000
_cell.length_b   1.000
_cell.length_c   1.000
_cell.angle_alpha   90.00
_cell.angle_beta   90.00
_cell.angle_gamma   90.00
#
_symmetry.space_group_name_H-M   'P 1'
#
loop_
_entity.id
_entity.type
_entity.pdbx_description
1 polymer ?
#
loop_
_entity_poly.entity_id
_entity_poly.type
_entity_poly.pdbx_seq_one_letter_code
_entity_poly.pdbx_strand_id
1 'polypeptide(L)'
;MKSRILIGLLIVLAPFKVLADEAHPRLFLTQRRIEQIRAAIRVPRSHHQQAFNALKARVTQNNWRIYDGNPNDGNWNYARSYLAREAALLYLLTNEKEYAQIAYQALHLIHRDPDPDNRLPEAQYGLSRATVGQNFAIAYDWAYRGWTPQQRDYIKDKINIALDTWENFRHPNLSNPAMASNWVAVCRGGELVMMLAVYEEGNRAKRYSQLKGWLKTHLLNAYGQLGLSQEGIGYDSYAGIFLVPAVYALRSVGDADLDADFAARHFWKLVMYAGGFMMNESGDRYFLQSGVSGAGIGDEGWTSLLLGSVPPRLLPFYRYFYDRHMGIDAPGTPAEKFDKQRGATIWSLIYYPESAPSFNPTGLLPSSVGDEKRGAYFFRDRWQDENDILVSVMADSDRHQNAWDQSEAFQLGLLAYNHHFIGGPAKISGNPATFSTLLVDGKAQRDRGTTGRHEFFNSNPDGGYVIIDGGEKYASLGLSSAKRHLLVKFSETDNTAVLATLDRIRDEEAHTYTWQLNLGNEKGDGGVTATVGMEGGLSTFLLRGGSDSYLKGWVLHPKAAVVTAGDPLQVSISGANAEIWIATFVGRGIPPVATITGTGMAAVLEVGNVRLRYDADTNRTIAEYRDDVTEVGKTFPKQ
;
A
#
# COMPACT_ATOMS: atom_id res chain seq x y z
N MET A 1 28.10 53.30 69.71
CA MET A 1 28.12 51.96 69.06
C MET A 1 26.69 51.56 68.76
N LYS A 2 26.40 51.33 67.47
CA LYS A 2 25.11 50.88 66.92
C LYS A 2 25.13 49.36 66.77
N SER A 3 23.99 48.69 67.02
CA SER A 3 23.40 47.63 66.17
C SER A 3 22.24 46.98 66.92
N ARG A 4 20.99 47.26 66.55
CA ARG A 4 20.19 46.71 65.43
C ARG A 4 19.61 45.32 65.74
N ILE A 5 18.34 45.36 66.17
CA ILE A 5 17.42 44.23 66.29
C ILE A 5 16.97 43.84 64.87
N LEU A 6 17.16 42.57 64.52
CA LEU A 6 16.76 41.98 63.26
C LEU A 6 15.36 41.36 63.42
N ILE A 7 14.35 41.95 62.79
CA ILE A 7 13.01 41.37 62.67
C ILE A 7 13.02 40.49 61.42
N GLY A 8 12.95 39.17 61.61
CA GLY A 8 12.82 38.20 60.53
C GLY A 8 11.39 38.19 59.99
N LEU A 9 11.21 38.69 58.76
CA LEU A 9 9.97 38.58 58.00
C LEU A 9 9.89 37.18 57.37
N LEU A 10 9.00 36.33 57.88
CA LEU A 10 8.71 35.03 57.28
C LEU A 10 7.81 35.24 56.04
N ILE A 11 8.41 35.30 54.85
CA ILE A 11 7.64 35.29 53.59
C ILE A 11 7.33 33.83 53.27
N VAL A 12 6.06 33.45 53.44
CA VAL A 12 5.51 32.20 52.91
C VAL A 12 5.44 32.34 51.39
N LEU A 13 6.48 31.87 50.69
CA LEU A 13 6.44 31.67 49.24
C LEU A 13 5.58 30.42 48.99
N ALA A 14 4.29 30.63 48.74
CA ALA A 14 3.48 29.62 48.08
C ALA A 14 4.15 29.29 46.73
N PRO A 15 4.32 28.01 46.35
CA PRO A 15 4.80 27.67 45.04
C PRO A 15 3.70 28.04 44.04
N PHE A 16 3.82 29.23 43.44
CA PHE A 16 3.23 29.44 42.14
C PHE A 16 3.86 28.40 41.22
N LYS A 17 3.14 27.29 40.96
CA LYS A 17 3.31 26.54 39.72
C LYS A 17 3.03 27.55 38.62
N VAL A 18 4.07 28.22 38.14
CA VAL A 18 4.07 28.75 36.79
C VAL A 18 3.82 27.52 35.94
N LEU A 19 2.57 27.32 35.53
CA LEU A 19 2.24 26.35 34.49
C LEU A 19 3.10 26.77 33.32
N ALA A 20 4.18 26.01 33.07
CA ALA A 20 4.94 26.18 31.85
C ALA A 20 3.93 26.07 30.72
N ASP A 21 3.78 27.15 29.96
CA ASP A 21 2.85 27.24 28.85
C ASP A 21 3.09 26.02 27.94
N GLU A 22 2.06 25.17 27.73
CA GLU A 22 2.21 23.96 26.92
C GLU A 22 2.82 24.35 25.55
N ALA A 23 3.90 23.67 25.17
CA ALA A 23 4.60 23.97 23.94
C ALA A 23 3.79 23.35 22.78
N HIS A 24 3.33 24.20 21.86
CA HIS A 24 2.56 23.81 20.68
C HIS A 24 3.07 24.54 19.43
N PRO A 25 3.14 23.86 18.26
CA PRO A 25 2.84 22.44 18.07
C PRO A 25 3.90 21.53 18.72
N ARG A 26 3.43 20.41 19.27
CA ARG A 26 4.22 19.36 19.92
C ARG A 26 4.52 18.22 18.95
N LEU A 27 3.56 17.88 18.09
CA LEU A 27 3.59 16.68 17.27
C LEU A 27 3.92 17.01 15.82
N PHE A 28 4.77 16.18 15.21
CA PHE A 28 5.15 16.12 13.79
C PHE A 28 5.95 17.31 13.25
N LEU A 29 5.71 18.51 13.77
CA LEU A 29 6.26 19.77 13.27
C LEU A 29 7.08 20.46 14.35
N THR A 30 8.31 20.83 13.98
CA THR A 30 9.10 21.82 14.72
C THR A 30 8.91 23.20 14.09
N GLN A 31 9.22 24.25 14.86
CA GLN A 31 9.23 25.62 14.32
C GLN A 31 10.15 25.75 13.09
N ARG A 32 11.31 25.09 13.11
CA ARG A 32 12.23 25.03 11.97
C ARG A 32 11.57 24.40 10.73
N ARG A 33 10.84 23.29 10.89
CA ARG A 33 10.17 22.64 9.75
C ARG A 33 9.04 23.51 9.18
N ILE A 34 8.28 24.19 10.03
CA ILE A 34 7.25 25.16 9.59
C ILE A 34 7.88 26.26 8.72
N GLU A 35 9.02 26.81 9.14
CA GLU A 35 9.74 27.84 8.38
C GLU A 35 10.27 27.32 7.04
N GLN A 36 10.78 26.09 7.00
CA GLN A 36 11.19 25.43 5.75
C GLN A 36 10.02 25.25 4.78
N ILE A 37 8.88 24.76 5.25
CA ILE A 37 7.67 24.60 4.43
C ILE A 37 7.20 25.96 3.90
N ARG A 38 7.13 26.99 4.75
CA ARG A 38 6.78 28.36 4.34
C ARG A 38 7.71 28.90 3.26
N ALA A 39 9.02 28.63 3.36
CA ALA A 39 9.98 29.01 2.34
C ALA A 39 9.73 28.23 1.03
N ALA A 40 9.49 26.92 1.10
CA ALA A 40 9.25 26.07 -0.06
C ALA A 40 7.94 26.42 -0.80
N ILE A 41 6.90 26.85 -0.09
CA ILE A 41 5.62 27.35 -0.68
C ILE A 41 5.85 28.59 -1.55
N ARG A 42 6.83 29.44 -1.21
CA ARG A 42 7.15 30.67 -1.97
C ARG A 42 7.87 30.38 -3.28
N VAL A 43 8.40 29.18 -3.46
CA VAL A 43 9.07 28.77 -4.70
C VAL A 43 8.01 28.47 -5.78
N PRO A 44 7.94 29.25 -6.88
CA PRO A 44 6.94 29.06 -7.91
C PRO A 44 6.95 27.65 -8.49
N ARG A 45 5.75 27.08 -8.66
CA ARG A 45 5.52 25.73 -9.22
C ARG A 45 6.15 24.59 -8.43
N SER A 46 6.71 24.84 -7.24
CA SER A 46 7.24 23.77 -6.39
C SER A 46 6.14 22.80 -5.94
N HIS A 47 6.53 21.59 -5.54
CA HIS A 47 5.64 20.62 -4.91
C HIS A 47 4.84 21.28 -3.77
N HIS A 48 5.55 21.92 -2.84
CA HIS A 48 4.96 22.58 -1.69
C HIS A 48 3.98 23.68 -2.07
N GLN A 49 4.29 24.50 -3.08
CA GLN A 49 3.37 25.55 -3.53
C GLN A 49 2.06 24.95 -4.08
N GLN A 50 2.16 23.92 -4.93
CA GLN A 50 0.99 23.31 -5.55
C GLN A 50 0.14 22.56 -4.53
N ALA A 51 0.76 21.76 -3.66
CA ALA A 51 0.10 21.05 -2.57
C ALA A 51 -0.58 22.04 -1.60
N PHE A 52 0.10 23.13 -1.23
CA PHE A 52 -0.46 24.17 -0.36
C PHE A 52 -1.66 24.86 -1.01
N ASN A 53 -1.58 25.21 -2.29
CA ASN A 53 -2.69 25.85 -3.01
C ASN A 53 -3.90 24.92 -3.12
N ALA A 54 -3.68 23.63 -3.40
CA ALA A 54 -4.75 22.63 -3.45
C ALA A 54 -5.43 22.47 -2.08
N LEU A 55 -4.65 22.36 -1.00
CA LEU A 55 -5.15 22.29 0.37
C LEU A 55 -5.91 23.57 0.74
N LYS A 56 -5.33 24.76 0.50
CA LYS A 56 -5.96 26.06 0.77
C LYS A 56 -7.29 26.20 0.04
N ALA A 57 -7.34 25.86 -1.25
CA ALA A 57 -8.56 25.93 -2.05
C ALA A 57 -9.69 25.03 -1.50
N ARG A 58 -9.37 23.86 -0.93
CA ARG A 58 -10.37 23.00 -0.26
C ARG A 58 -10.83 23.59 1.06
N VAL A 59 -9.90 23.99 1.93
CA VAL A 59 -10.24 24.48 3.28
C VAL A 59 -11.00 25.79 3.24
N THR A 60 -10.64 26.74 2.36
CA THR A 60 -11.31 28.04 2.26
C THR A 60 -12.80 27.92 1.89
N GLN A 61 -13.23 26.81 1.28
CA GLN A 61 -14.64 26.54 1.03
C GLN A 61 -15.44 26.29 2.33
N ASN A 62 -14.75 25.96 3.44
CA ASN A 62 -15.34 25.67 4.75
C ASN A 62 -16.51 24.67 4.65
N ASN A 63 -16.36 23.65 3.80
CA ASN A 63 -17.39 22.67 3.52
C ASN A 63 -16.82 21.26 3.70
N TRP A 64 -17.20 20.61 4.81
CA TRP A 64 -16.73 19.26 5.11
C TRP A 64 -17.14 18.24 4.05
N ARG A 65 -18.21 18.49 3.27
CA ARG A 65 -18.70 17.55 2.23
C ARG A 65 -17.67 17.26 1.14
N ILE A 66 -16.67 18.13 0.96
CA ILE A 66 -15.57 17.93 0.02
C ILE A 66 -14.69 16.74 0.44
N TYR A 67 -14.66 16.42 1.74
CA TYR A 67 -13.90 15.31 2.31
C TYR A 67 -14.75 14.03 2.43
N ASP A 68 -16.03 14.11 2.08
CA ASP A 68 -16.96 12.99 2.16
C ASP A 68 -16.99 12.24 0.83
N GLY A 69 -16.19 11.18 0.75
CA GLY A 69 -16.11 10.33 -0.44
C GLY A 69 -17.36 9.49 -0.69
N ASN A 70 -18.27 9.38 0.29
CA ASN A 70 -19.52 8.66 0.14
C ASN A 70 -20.63 9.29 0.99
N PRO A 71 -21.31 10.34 0.49
CA PRO A 71 -22.30 11.09 1.26
C PRO A 71 -23.53 10.27 1.71
N ASN A 72 -23.69 9.06 1.18
CA ASN A 72 -24.78 8.16 1.54
C ASN A 72 -24.45 7.26 2.74
N ASP A 73 -23.18 7.22 3.19
CA ASP A 73 -22.77 6.34 4.27
C ASP A 73 -23.09 6.87 5.67
N GLY A 74 -23.48 8.15 5.77
CA GLY A 74 -23.85 8.80 7.03
C GLY A 74 -22.66 9.17 7.92
N ASN A 75 -21.44 9.31 7.39
CA ASN A 75 -20.21 9.32 8.22
C ASN A 75 -19.51 10.67 8.28
N TRP A 76 -20.29 11.75 8.27
CA TRP A 76 -19.75 13.10 8.10
C TRP A 76 -18.87 13.59 9.25
N ASN A 77 -18.86 12.94 10.41
CA ASN A 77 -17.91 13.29 11.47
C ASN A 77 -16.46 13.01 11.05
N TYR A 78 -16.22 12.02 10.19
CA TYR A 78 -14.88 11.79 9.61
C TYR A 78 -14.48 13.00 8.77
N ALA A 79 -15.34 13.38 7.83
CA ALA A 79 -15.13 14.49 6.91
C ALA A 79 -14.89 15.83 7.65
N ARG A 80 -15.66 16.11 8.70
CA ARG A 80 -15.45 17.27 9.59
C ARG A 80 -14.08 17.23 10.28
N SER A 81 -13.68 16.05 10.77
CA SER A 81 -12.39 15.90 11.43
C SER A 81 -11.21 16.09 10.46
N TYR A 82 -11.34 15.66 9.20
CA TYR A 82 -10.34 15.91 8.16
C TYR A 82 -10.23 17.40 7.81
N LEU A 83 -11.38 18.09 7.63
CA LEU A 83 -11.41 19.54 7.44
C LEU A 83 -10.70 20.26 8.60
N ALA A 84 -10.99 19.85 9.85
CA ALA A 84 -10.37 20.47 11.01
C ALA A 84 -8.84 20.33 11.02
N ARG A 85 -8.34 19.15 10.65
CA ARG A 85 -6.90 18.88 10.57
C ARG A 85 -6.21 19.71 9.50
N GLU A 86 -6.74 19.76 8.28
CA GLU A 86 -6.16 20.59 7.20
C GLU A 86 -6.21 22.09 7.55
N ALA A 87 -7.30 22.56 8.14
CA ALA A 87 -7.43 23.93 8.60
C ALA A 87 -6.44 24.29 9.72
N ALA A 88 -6.19 23.37 10.66
CA ALA A 88 -5.18 23.58 11.69
C ALA A 88 -3.76 23.70 11.09
N LEU A 89 -3.42 22.92 10.07
CA LEU A 89 -2.13 23.08 9.36
C LEU A 89 -2.06 24.42 8.64
N LEU A 90 -3.13 24.86 7.95
CA LEU A 90 -3.13 26.18 7.32
C LEU A 90 -2.89 27.29 8.34
N TYR A 91 -3.54 27.23 9.50
CA TYR A 91 -3.26 28.18 10.58
C TYR A 91 -1.77 28.20 10.95
N LEU A 92 -1.14 27.03 11.14
CA LEU A 92 0.31 26.98 11.42
C LEU A 92 1.13 27.62 10.30
N LEU A 93 0.77 27.41 9.04
CA LEU A 93 1.55 27.89 7.89
C LEU A 93 1.31 29.37 7.57
N THR A 94 0.12 29.91 7.84
CA THR A 94 -0.25 31.30 7.46
C THR A 94 -0.36 32.25 8.65
N ASN A 95 -0.57 31.72 9.86
CA ASN A 95 -0.94 32.48 11.06
C ASN A 95 -2.28 33.25 10.92
N GLU A 96 -3.12 32.91 9.94
CA GLU A 96 -4.43 33.52 9.73
C GLU A 96 -5.46 32.86 10.67
N LYS A 97 -6.00 33.63 11.62
CA LYS A 97 -6.91 33.11 12.68
C LYS A 97 -8.19 32.47 12.15
N GLU A 98 -8.62 32.81 10.93
CA GLU A 98 -9.78 32.21 10.29
C GLU A 98 -9.65 30.68 10.19
N TYR A 99 -8.46 30.15 9.88
CA TYR A 99 -8.27 28.71 9.73
C TYR A 99 -8.29 27.98 11.08
N ALA A 100 -7.77 28.60 12.15
CA ALA A 100 -7.95 28.07 13.50
C ALA A 100 -9.44 28.01 13.87
N GLN A 101 -10.21 29.04 13.50
CA GLN A 101 -11.64 29.06 13.79
C GLN A 101 -12.43 28.03 12.97
N ILE A 102 -12.08 27.81 11.70
CA ILE A 102 -12.63 26.70 10.89
C ILE A 102 -12.35 25.36 11.58
N ALA A 103 -11.12 25.14 12.04
CA ALA A 103 -10.77 23.92 12.76
C ALA A 103 -11.63 23.71 14.01
N TYR A 104 -11.73 24.74 14.86
CA TYR A 104 -12.57 24.66 16.06
C TYR A 104 -14.04 24.37 15.73
N GLN A 105 -14.63 25.10 14.76
CA GLN A 105 -16.04 24.93 14.40
C GLN A 105 -16.33 23.53 13.87
N ALA A 106 -15.45 22.99 13.02
CA ALA A 106 -15.59 21.64 12.50
C ALA A 106 -15.56 20.58 13.61
N LEU A 107 -14.64 20.69 14.59
CA LEU A 107 -14.59 19.78 15.74
C LEU A 107 -15.78 19.96 16.70
N HIS A 108 -16.20 21.21 16.95
CA HIS A 108 -17.31 21.50 17.83
C HIS A 108 -18.64 20.94 17.27
N LEU A 109 -18.82 20.99 15.95
CA LEU A 109 -20.00 20.43 15.28
C LEU A 109 -20.11 18.91 15.39
N ILE A 110 -19.01 18.18 15.54
CA ILE A 110 -19.04 16.72 15.71
C ILE A 110 -19.87 16.31 16.94
N HIS A 111 -19.82 17.09 18.02
CA HIS A 111 -20.63 16.83 19.21
C HIS A 111 -21.98 17.56 19.21
N ARG A 112 -22.05 18.75 18.58
CA ARG A 112 -23.28 19.56 18.56
C ARG A 112 -24.32 19.02 17.57
N ASP A 113 -23.87 18.43 16.48
CA ASP A 113 -24.67 17.93 15.37
C ASP A 113 -24.06 16.60 14.89
N PRO A 114 -24.04 15.55 15.74
CA PRO A 114 -23.36 14.30 15.40
C PRO A 114 -23.99 13.66 14.16
N ASP A 115 -23.22 12.82 13.50
CA ASP A 115 -23.75 11.98 12.43
C ASP A 115 -24.75 10.93 12.95
N PRO A 116 -25.57 10.30 12.08
CA PRO A 116 -26.69 9.44 12.51
C PRO A 116 -26.21 8.22 13.31
N ASP A 117 -24.99 7.78 13.04
CA ASP A 117 -24.33 6.67 13.74
C ASP A 117 -23.63 7.12 15.04
N ASN A 118 -23.66 8.41 15.34
CA ASN A 118 -23.06 9.03 16.52
C ASN A 118 -21.57 8.67 16.67
N ARG A 119 -20.80 8.80 15.58
CA ARG A 119 -19.37 8.46 15.49
C ARG A 119 -18.51 9.51 16.17
N LEU A 120 -18.59 9.52 17.49
CA LEU A 120 -17.83 10.39 18.38
C LEU A 120 -16.49 9.76 18.80
N PRO A 121 -15.49 10.57 19.21
CA PRO A 121 -14.28 10.07 19.88
C PRO A 121 -14.57 9.21 21.12
N GLU A 122 -15.73 9.30 21.76
CA GLU A 122 -16.11 8.49 22.91
C GLU A 122 -17.12 7.39 22.58
N ALA A 123 -17.50 7.22 21.31
CA ALA A 123 -18.48 6.22 20.87
C ALA A 123 -17.97 4.77 20.99
N GLN A 124 -18.88 3.80 20.82
CA GLN A 124 -18.61 2.36 20.97
C GLN A 124 -17.98 1.70 19.73
N TYR A 125 -17.71 2.45 18.65
CA TYR A 125 -17.08 1.91 17.45
C TYR A 125 -15.61 2.34 17.33
N GLY A 126 -14.70 1.41 17.57
CA GLY A 126 -13.26 1.67 17.76
C GLY A 126 -12.58 2.36 16.57
N LEU A 127 -12.93 1.99 15.32
CA LEU A 127 -12.34 2.62 14.13
C LEU A 127 -12.74 4.09 13.99
N SER A 128 -14.00 4.43 14.28
CA SER A 128 -14.48 5.82 14.30
C SER A 128 -13.86 6.64 15.40
N ARG A 129 -13.80 6.09 16.60
CA ARG A 129 -13.12 6.73 17.73
C ARG A 129 -11.68 7.09 17.37
N ALA A 130 -10.94 6.16 16.79
CA ALA A 130 -9.55 6.38 16.42
C ALA A 130 -9.40 7.45 15.34
N THR A 131 -10.24 7.38 14.29
CA THR A 131 -10.21 8.30 13.15
C THR A 131 -10.52 9.73 13.59
N VAL A 132 -11.66 9.92 14.26
CA VAL A 132 -12.09 11.24 14.71
C VAL A 132 -11.16 11.74 15.82
N GLY A 133 -10.83 10.89 16.80
CA GLY A 133 -9.96 11.24 17.92
C GLY A 133 -8.54 11.65 17.51
N GLN A 134 -7.90 10.92 16.58
CA GLN A 134 -6.59 11.31 16.05
C GLN A 134 -6.63 12.70 15.40
N ASN A 135 -7.69 13.01 14.65
CA ASN A 135 -7.82 14.31 14.01
C ASN A 135 -8.16 15.44 15.00
N PHE A 136 -8.92 15.17 16.06
CA PHE A 136 -9.07 16.08 17.20
C PHE A 136 -7.70 16.43 17.81
N ALA A 137 -6.88 15.40 18.06
CA ALA A 137 -5.56 15.56 18.67
C ALA A 137 -4.61 16.40 17.81
N ILE A 138 -4.53 16.10 16.51
CA ILE A 138 -3.68 16.86 15.58
C ILE A 138 -4.15 18.31 15.47
N ALA A 139 -5.47 18.53 15.30
CA ALA A 139 -6.01 19.88 15.20
C ALA A 139 -5.85 20.67 16.51
N TYR A 140 -6.00 20.02 17.67
CA TYR A 140 -5.73 20.62 18.97
C TYR A 140 -4.31 21.13 19.08
N ASP A 141 -3.35 20.27 18.75
CA ASP A 141 -1.92 20.59 18.82
C ASP A 141 -1.55 21.75 17.88
N TRP A 142 -2.06 21.73 16.65
CA TRP A 142 -1.66 22.68 15.62
C TRP A 142 -2.41 24.02 15.69
N ALA A 143 -3.69 24.03 16.07
CA ALA A 143 -4.49 25.25 16.17
C ALA A 143 -4.48 25.89 17.58
N TYR A 144 -3.80 25.28 18.55
CA TYR A 144 -3.78 25.68 19.97
C TYR A 144 -3.68 27.19 20.21
N ARG A 145 -2.71 27.83 19.54
CA ARG A 145 -2.40 29.27 19.71
C ARG A 145 -3.42 30.19 19.03
N GLY A 146 -4.20 29.66 18.09
CA GLY A 146 -5.27 30.38 17.40
C GLY A 146 -6.59 30.39 18.16
N TRP A 147 -6.73 29.52 19.15
CA TRP A 147 -7.95 29.35 19.96
C TRP A 147 -7.94 30.16 21.26
N THR A 148 -9.14 30.48 21.75
CA THR A 148 -9.32 31.02 23.12
C THR A 148 -9.06 29.92 24.16
N PRO A 149 -8.79 30.28 25.43
CA PRO A 149 -8.68 29.31 26.51
C PRO A 149 -9.88 28.36 26.59
N GLN A 150 -11.11 28.88 26.48
CA GLN A 150 -12.33 28.08 26.55
C GLN A 150 -12.45 27.08 25.39
N GLN A 151 -12.02 27.48 24.19
CA GLN A 151 -12.00 26.59 23.03
C GLN A 151 -10.96 25.46 23.22
N ARG A 152 -9.78 25.79 23.76
CA ARG A 152 -8.76 24.79 24.10
C ARG A 152 -9.26 23.83 25.17
N ASP A 153 -9.80 24.33 26.26
CA ASP A 153 -10.32 23.51 27.37
C ASP A 153 -11.40 22.56 26.86
N TYR A 154 -12.35 23.07 26.05
CA TYR A 154 -13.40 22.25 25.45
C TYR A 154 -12.83 21.08 24.62
N ILE A 155 -11.88 21.35 23.72
CA ILE A 155 -11.32 20.28 22.87
C ILE A 155 -10.46 19.31 23.69
N LYS A 156 -9.66 19.81 24.64
CA LYS A 156 -8.85 18.98 25.56
C LYS A 156 -9.74 18.05 26.37
N ASP A 157 -10.85 18.56 26.91
CA ASP A 157 -11.82 17.78 27.68
C ASP A 157 -12.44 16.66 26.83
N LYS A 158 -12.78 16.93 25.56
CA LYS A 158 -13.28 15.88 24.64
C LYS A 158 -12.25 14.80 24.36
N ILE A 159 -10.98 15.17 24.18
CA ILE A 159 -9.89 14.20 24.02
C ILE A 159 -9.73 13.35 25.29
N ASN A 160 -9.78 13.96 26.47
CA ASN A 160 -9.66 13.25 27.74
C ASN A 160 -10.82 12.27 27.99
N ILE A 161 -12.07 12.67 27.72
CA ILE A 161 -13.24 11.78 27.81
C ILE A 161 -13.06 10.56 26.89
N ALA A 162 -12.57 10.77 25.66
CA ALA A 162 -12.31 9.69 24.72
C ALA A 162 -11.18 8.76 25.21
N LEU A 163 -10.11 9.30 25.80
CA LEU A 163 -9.02 8.53 26.42
C LEU A 163 -9.53 7.68 27.59
N ASP A 164 -10.36 8.24 28.48
CA ASP A 164 -10.97 7.49 29.59
C ASP A 164 -11.80 6.31 29.08
N THR A 165 -12.53 6.54 27.99
CA THR A 165 -13.37 5.50 27.42
C THR A 165 -12.54 4.41 26.73
N TRP A 166 -11.31 4.69 26.29
CA TRP A 166 -10.44 3.68 25.65
C TRP A 166 -9.93 2.62 26.63
N GLU A 167 -9.86 2.95 27.93
CA GLU A 167 -9.42 2.02 28.97
C GLU A 167 -10.36 0.82 29.09
N ASN A 168 -11.66 1.04 28.83
CA ASN A 168 -12.71 0.04 28.93
C ASN A 168 -13.14 -0.56 27.59
N PHE A 169 -12.66 -0.02 26.45
CA PHE A 169 -13.02 -0.55 25.14
C PHE A 169 -12.43 -1.94 24.89
N ARG A 170 -13.25 -2.87 24.42
CA ARG A 170 -12.88 -4.25 24.11
C ARG A 170 -13.42 -4.63 22.73
N HIS A 171 -12.61 -5.32 21.94
CA HIS A 171 -13.01 -5.84 20.64
C HIS A 171 -12.16 -7.09 20.31
N PRO A 172 -12.73 -8.15 19.70
CA PRO A 172 -11.98 -9.38 19.38
C PRO A 172 -10.69 -9.14 18.59
N ASN A 173 -10.69 -8.17 17.68
CA ASN A 173 -9.53 -7.81 16.86
C ASN A 173 -8.41 -7.13 17.67
N LEU A 174 -8.73 -6.59 18.85
CA LEU A 174 -7.78 -5.92 19.76
C LEU A 174 -7.35 -6.79 20.93
N SER A 175 -8.04 -7.90 21.18
CA SER A 175 -7.76 -8.83 22.27
C SER A 175 -7.03 -10.09 21.82
N ASN A 176 -6.85 -10.28 20.51
CA ASN A 176 -6.06 -11.39 19.99
C ASN A 176 -4.57 -11.21 20.39
N PRO A 177 -3.91 -12.20 21.02
CA PRO A 177 -2.50 -12.08 21.40
C PRO A 177 -1.54 -11.82 20.24
N ALA A 178 -1.85 -12.27 19.03
CA ALA A 178 -1.04 -12.00 17.84
C ALA A 178 -1.07 -10.51 17.47
N MET A 179 -2.12 -9.76 17.86
CA MET A 179 -2.29 -8.34 17.56
C MET A 179 -2.15 -8.03 16.05
N ALA A 180 -2.50 -8.97 15.17
CA ALA A 180 -2.20 -8.86 13.75
C ALA A 180 -3.22 -8.02 12.95
N SER A 181 -4.42 -7.81 13.49
CA SER A 181 -5.46 -7.05 12.80
C SER A 181 -5.07 -5.59 12.60
N ASN A 182 -5.45 -5.02 11.45
CA ASN A 182 -5.37 -3.59 11.16
C ASN A 182 -6.03 -2.73 12.25
N TRP A 183 -7.05 -3.25 12.95
CA TRP A 183 -7.68 -2.58 14.09
C TRP A 183 -6.67 -2.21 15.17
N VAL A 184 -5.59 -2.98 15.36
CA VAL A 184 -4.55 -2.65 16.34
C VAL A 184 -3.81 -1.38 15.93
N ALA A 185 -3.30 -1.30 14.70
CA ALA A 185 -2.69 -0.07 14.17
C ALA A 185 -3.65 1.12 14.27
N VAL A 186 -4.89 0.96 13.80
CA VAL A 186 -5.89 2.04 13.78
C VAL A 186 -6.21 2.52 15.20
N CYS A 187 -6.70 1.63 16.05
CA CYS A 187 -7.18 1.99 17.38
C CYS A 187 -6.04 2.40 18.31
N ARG A 188 -4.94 1.64 18.36
CA ARG A 188 -3.84 1.92 19.30
C ARG A 188 -2.97 3.07 18.81
N GLY A 189 -2.80 3.22 17.50
CA GLY A 189 -2.11 4.36 16.91
C GLY A 189 -2.87 5.67 17.15
N GLY A 190 -4.17 5.68 16.85
CA GLY A 190 -5.02 6.85 17.10
C GLY A 190 -5.09 7.24 18.58
N GLU A 191 -5.26 6.27 19.48
CA GLU A 191 -5.26 6.49 20.93
C GLU A 191 -3.92 7.07 21.42
N LEU A 192 -2.80 6.59 20.90
CA LEU A 192 -1.47 7.08 21.27
C LEU A 192 -1.24 8.54 20.84
N VAL A 193 -1.63 8.89 19.61
CA VAL A 193 -1.55 10.28 19.12
C VAL A 193 -2.41 11.22 19.97
N MET A 194 -3.61 10.77 20.37
CA MET A 194 -4.48 11.52 21.29
C MET A 194 -3.79 11.80 22.62
N MET A 195 -3.25 10.76 23.26
CA MET A 195 -2.59 10.86 24.56
C MET A 195 -1.42 11.86 24.53
N LEU A 196 -0.60 11.81 23.48
CA LEU A 196 0.57 12.68 23.33
C LEU A 196 0.19 14.14 23.05
N ALA A 197 -0.89 14.40 22.31
CA ALA A 197 -1.30 15.77 21.98
C ALA A 197 -1.73 16.59 23.22
N VAL A 198 -2.23 15.93 24.28
CA VAL A 198 -2.74 16.57 25.50
C VAL A 198 -1.87 16.33 26.74
N TYR A 199 -0.64 15.86 26.57
CA TYR A 199 0.35 15.64 27.65
C TYR A 199 -0.06 14.59 28.69
N GLU A 200 -0.80 13.56 28.27
CA GLU A 200 -1.34 12.54 29.17
C GLU A 200 -0.45 11.30 29.32
N GLU A 201 0.67 11.21 28.60
CA GLU A 201 1.55 10.03 28.68
C GLU A 201 2.17 9.80 30.07
N GLY A 202 2.33 10.86 30.88
CA GLY A 202 2.77 10.77 32.27
C GLY A 202 1.64 10.33 33.21
N ASN A 203 0.47 10.96 33.12
CA ASN A 203 -0.71 10.64 33.93
C ASN A 203 -1.22 9.22 33.64
N ARG A 204 -1.03 8.74 32.40
CA ARG A 204 -1.46 7.43 31.91
C ARG A 204 -0.29 6.50 31.59
N ALA A 205 0.84 6.61 32.31
CA ALA A 205 2.09 5.90 32.01
C ALA A 205 1.93 4.38 31.78
N LYS A 206 1.07 3.71 32.55
CA LYS A 206 0.79 2.27 32.35
C LYS A 206 0.13 2.02 30.99
N ARG A 207 -0.87 2.83 30.63
CA ARG A 207 -1.57 2.69 29.35
C ARG A 207 -0.65 3.08 28.19
N TYR A 208 0.14 4.14 28.33
CA TYR A 208 1.17 4.54 27.37
C TYR A 208 2.12 3.37 27.05
N SER A 209 2.66 2.71 28.07
CA SER A 209 3.51 1.53 27.90
C SER A 209 2.79 0.37 27.20
N GLN A 210 1.51 0.12 27.53
CA GLN A 210 0.71 -0.91 26.86
C GLN A 210 0.50 -0.62 25.37
N LEU A 211 0.18 0.63 25.01
CA LEU A 211 -0.02 1.03 23.62
C LEU A 211 1.23 0.77 22.78
N LYS A 212 2.40 1.18 23.28
CA LYS A 212 3.68 0.88 22.63
C LYS A 212 3.92 -0.62 22.51
N GLY A 213 3.67 -1.38 23.57
CA GLY A 213 3.80 -2.85 23.56
C GLY A 213 2.90 -3.50 22.49
N TRP A 214 1.64 -3.09 22.38
CA TRP A 214 0.71 -3.64 21.39
C TRP A 214 1.06 -3.25 19.96
N LEU A 215 1.46 -1.99 19.73
CA LEU A 215 1.92 -1.54 18.42
C LEU A 215 3.21 -2.24 17.98
N LYS A 216 4.12 -2.50 18.92
CA LYS A 216 5.31 -3.32 18.67
C LYS A 216 4.93 -4.74 18.28
N THR A 217 4.06 -5.41 19.04
CA THR A 217 3.58 -6.76 18.69
C THR A 217 2.91 -6.78 17.32
N HIS A 218 2.10 -5.76 17.02
CA HIS A 218 1.49 -5.60 15.70
C HIS A 218 2.54 -5.47 14.59
N LEU A 219 3.55 -4.60 14.75
CA LEU A 219 4.66 -4.47 13.79
C LEU A 219 5.37 -5.79 13.50
N LEU A 220 5.61 -6.59 14.55
CA LEU A 220 6.31 -7.88 14.44
C LEU A 220 5.46 -8.96 13.77
N ASN A 221 4.17 -9.01 14.10
CA ASN A 221 3.29 -10.10 13.70
C ASN A 221 2.49 -9.77 12.44
N ALA A 222 1.86 -8.60 12.34
CA ALA A 222 0.99 -8.25 11.21
C ALA A 222 1.72 -8.09 9.89
N TYR A 223 3.00 -7.72 9.92
CA TYR A 223 3.72 -7.34 8.71
C TYR A 223 4.90 -8.27 8.41
N GLY A 224 5.11 -8.47 7.11
CA GLY A 224 6.32 -9.06 6.57
C GLY A 224 7.49 -8.08 6.46
N GLN A 225 8.52 -8.45 5.70
CA GLN A 225 9.76 -7.68 5.54
C GLN A 225 9.60 -6.47 4.61
N LEU A 226 8.59 -6.48 3.74
CA LEU A 226 8.21 -5.35 2.88
C LEU A 226 7.05 -4.55 3.49
N GLY A 227 6.53 -4.98 4.64
CA GLY A 227 5.43 -4.30 5.30
C GLY A 227 4.06 -4.75 4.78
N LEU A 228 4.03 -5.84 4.01
CA LEU A 228 2.78 -6.45 3.56
C LEU A 228 2.13 -7.21 4.73
N SER A 229 0.82 -7.05 4.91
CA SER A 229 0.03 -7.91 5.79
C SER A 229 -0.84 -8.89 4.98
N GLN A 230 -1.35 -9.91 5.64
CA GLN A 230 -2.38 -10.80 5.06
C GLN A 230 -3.66 -10.06 4.66
N GLU A 231 -3.91 -8.87 5.23
CA GLU A 231 -5.12 -8.11 4.91
C GLU A 231 -5.04 -7.45 3.52
N GLY A 232 -3.83 -7.40 2.94
CA GLY A 232 -3.56 -6.84 1.62
C GLY A 232 -3.21 -5.35 1.64
N ILE A 233 -2.66 -4.87 0.52
CA ILE A 233 -2.08 -3.51 0.41
C ILE A 233 -3.09 -2.41 0.73
N GLY A 234 -4.38 -2.59 0.39
CA GLY A 234 -5.43 -1.63 0.75
C GLY A 234 -5.56 -1.44 2.26
N TYR A 235 -5.46 -2.52 3.03
CA TYR A 235 -5.50 -2.48 4.49
C TYR A 235 -4.15 -2.09 5.10
N ASP A 236 -3.02 -2.35 4.42
CA ASP A 236 -1.71 -1.81 4.82
C ASP A 236 -1.68 -0.28 4.74
N SER A 237 -2.22 0.28 3.65
CA SER A 237 -2.41 1.74 3.51
C SER A 237 -3.32 2.28 4.60
N TYR A 238 -4.49 1.68 4.81
CA TYR A 238 -5.45 2.13 5.82
C TYR A 238 -4.90 2.03 7.25
N ALA A 239 -4.19 0.95 7.60
CA ALA A 239 -3.51 0.83 8.90
C ALA A 239 -2.34 1.81 9.03
N GLY A 240 -1.59 2.01 7.93
CA GLY A 240 -0.41 2.86 7.84
C GLY A 240 -0.70 4.31 8.21
N ILE A 241 -1.86 4.85 7.85
CA ILE A 241 -2.26 6.24 8.18
C ILE A 241 -2.56 6.47 9.67
N PHE A 242 -2.48 5.43 10.51
CA PHE A 242 -2.54 5.50 11.96
C PHE A 242 -1.23 5.05 12.62
N LEU A 243 -0.65 3.96 12.13
CA LEU A 243 0.60 3.42 12.65
C LEU A 243 1.78 4.38 12.42
N VAL A 244 1.93 4.92 11.21
CA VAL A 244 3.07 5.80 10.89
C VAL A 244 2.98 7.11 11.69
N PRO A 245 1.82 7.80 11.77
CA PRO A 245 1.68 8.95 12.67
C PRO A 245 1.93 8.61 14.15
N ALA A 246 1.56 7.43 14.63
CA ALA A 246 1.85 7.04 16.01
C ALA A 246 3.37 6.96 16.28
N VAL A 247 4.14 6.34 15.37
CA VAL A 247 5.62 6.31 15.44
C VAL A 247 6.19 7.73 15.39
N TYR A 248 5.72 8.58 14.49
CA TYR A 248 6.22 9.95 14.36
C TYR A 248 5.83 10.86 15.55
N ALA A 249 4.68 10.63 16.17
CA ALA A 249 4.27 11.32 17.38
C ALA A 249 5.18 10.96 18.56
N LEU A 250 5.53 9.67 18.71
CA LEU A 250 6.54 9.22 19.69
C LEU A 250 7.89 9.93 19.47
N ARG A 251 8.39 9.96 18.23
CA ARG A 251 9.64 10.67 17.90
C ARG A 251 9.59 12.15 18.28
N SER A 252 8.44 12.79 18.09
CA SER A 252 8.26 14.22 18.39
C SER A 252 8.41 14.52 19.89
N VAL A 253 8.17 13.54 20.75
CA VAL A 253 8.35 13.64 22.21
C VAL A 253 9.64 12.97 22.70
N GLY A 254 10.53 12.56 21.79
CA GLY A 254 11.81 11.93 22.11
C GLY A 254 11.73 10.43 22.46
N ASP A 255 10.60 9.77 22.18
CA ASP A 255 10.42 8.34 22.38
C ASP A 255 10.67 7.60 21.05
N ALA A 256 11.64 6.69 21.05
CA ALA A 256 12.08 5.96 19.85
C ALA A 256 11.77 4.45 19.91
N ASP A 257 10.94 4.01 20.86
CA ASP A 257 10.76 2.58 21.19
C ASP A 257 10.31 1.71 20.00
N LEU A 258 9.62 2.29 19.01
CA LEU A 258 9.10 1.58 17.84
C LEU A 258 9.99 1.70 16.60
N ASP A 259 11.06 2.50 16.63
CA ASP A 259 11.79 2.90 15.43
C ASP A 259 12.46 1.74 14.70
N ALA A 260 13.11 0.85 15.46
CA ALA A 260 13.79 -0.31 14.87
C ALA A 260 12.79 -1.28 14.23
N ASP A 261 11.70 -1.58 14.93
CA ASP A 261 10.67 -2.52 14.47
C ASP A 261 9.90 -1.97 13.26
N PHE A 262 9.67 -0.65 13.23
CA PHE A 262 9.06 0.06 12.10
C PHE A 262 9.98 0.11 10.88
N ALA A 263 11.25 0.51 11.06
CA ALA A 263 12.21 0.61 9.96
C ALA A 263 12.45 -0.74 9.28
N ALA A 264 12.45 -1.84 10.04
CA ALA A 264 12.64 -3.20 9.55
C ALA A 264 11.55 -3.69 8.59
N ARG A 265 10.39 -3.02 8.50
CA ARG A 265 9.29 -3.40 7.61
C ARG A 265 9.41 -2.84 6.21
N HIS A 266 10.26 -1.84 5.97
CA HIS A 266 10.45 -1.27 4.62
C HIS A 266 9.15 -0.99 3.83
N PHE A 267 8.10 -0.47 4.47
CA PHE A 267 6.81 -0.14 3.81
C PHE A 267 6.98 0.70 2.53
N TRP A 268 7.98 1.59 2.51
CA TRP A 268 8.35 2.40 1.34
C TRP A 268 8.73 1.54 0.13
N LYS A 269 9.31 0.36 0.35
CA LYS A 269 9.71 -0.57 -0.70
C LYS A 269 8.50 -1.29 -1.27
N LEU A 270 7.53 -1.70 -0.44
CA LEU A 270 6.28 -2.30 -0.94
C LEU A 270 5.55 -1.36 -1.91
N VAL A 271 5.33 -0.10 -1.53
CA VAL A 271 4.60 0.83 -2.40
C VAL A 271 5.33 1.11 -3.71
N MET A 272 6.67 1.15 -3.72
CA MET A 272 7.46 1.34 -4.94
C MET A 272 7.30 0.21 -5.96
N TYR A 273 7.11 -1.03 -5.49
CA TYR A 273 7.03 -2.20 -6.36
C TYR A 273 5.59 -2.63 -6.66
N ALA A 274 4.64 -2.29 -5.80
CA ALA A 274 3.23 -2.63 -6.01
C ALA A 274 2.42 -1.49 -6.62
N GLY A 275 2.79 -0.22 -6.41
CA GLY A 275 2.06 0.95 -6.89
C GLY A 275 2.45 1.36 -8.32
N GLY A 276 1.47 1.43 -9.22
CA GLY A 276 1.66 1.94 -10.58
C GLY A 276 1.59 3.47 -10.66
N PHE A 277 1.95 4.05 -11.81
CA PHE A 277 1.74 5.48 -12.07
C PHE A 277 0.41 5.78 -12.77
N MET A 278 -0.57 4.88 -12.62
CA MET A 278 -1.90 4.99 -13.19
C MET A 278 -2.90 5.53 -12.18
N MET A 279 -3.96 6.15 -12.67
CA MET A 279 -5.06 6.68 -11.88
C MET A 279 -6.40 6.26 -12.48
N ASN A 280 -7.35 5.83 -11.65
CA ASN A 280 -8.71 5.56 -12.10
C ASN A 280 -9.53 6.86 -12.19
N GLU A 281 -10.76 6.77 -12.68
CA GLU A 281 -11.66 7.92 -12.83
C GLU A 281 -12.05 8.58 -11.50
N SER A 282 -11.91 7.86 -10.38
CA SER A 282 -12.17 8.39 -9.02
C SER A 282 -10.95 9.11 -8.42
N GLY A 283 -9.82 9.10 -9.13
CA GLY A 283 -8.55 9.67 -8.64
C GLY A 283 -7.73 8.71 -7.77
N ASP A 284 -8.13 7.44 -7.66
CA ASP A 284 -7.38 6.44 -6.90
C ASP A 284 -6.22 5.90 -7.74
N ARG A 285 -5.13 5.50 -7.06
CA ARG A 285 -3.95 4.96 -7.72
C ARG A 285 -4.04 3.47 -7.85
N TYR A 286 -3.59 2.94 -8.98
CA TYR A 286 -3.56 1.49 -9.18
C TYR A 286 -2.42 0.85 -8.40
N PHE A 287 -2.74 -0.29 -7.79
CA PHE A 287 -1.78 -1.18 -7.15
C PHE A 287 -2.00 -2.60 -7.65
N LEU A 288 -0.94 -3.41 -7.64
CA LEU A 288 -1.08 -4.86 -7.76
C LEU A 288 -1.98 -5.36 -6.62
N GLN A 289 -3.14 -5.93 -6.97
CA GLN A 289 -4.12 -6.36 -5.97
C GLN A 289 -3.56 -7.49 -5.10
N SER A 290 -3.82 -7.37 -3.80
CA SER A 290 -3.53 -8.38 -2.78
C SER A 290 -4.50 -8.22 -1.62
N GLY A 291 -4.78 -9.32 -0.95
CA GLY A 291 -5.74 -9.44 0.12
C GLY A 291 -7.06 -8.74 -0.19
N VAL A 292 -7.55 -7.98 0.79
CA VAL A 292 -8.80 -7.25 0.70
C VAL A 292 -8.56 -5.85 0.12
N SER A 293 -8.13 -5.80 -1.15
CA SER A 293 -7.87 -4.56 -1.88
C SER A 293 -8.60 -4.48 -3.22
N GLY A 294 -9.22 -3.34 -3.50
CA GLY A 294 -9.69 -3.01 -4.85
C GLY A 294 -8.53 -2.70 -5.79
N ALA A 295 -8.83 -2.55 -7.09
CA ALA A 295 -7.84 -2.25 -8.13
C ALA A 295 -7.22 -0.85 -7.99
N GLY A 296 -7.98 0.10 -7.46
CA GLY A 296 -7.51 1.43 -7.06
C GLY A 296 -7.50 1.57 -5.54
N ILE A 297 -6.47 2.21 -5.00
CA ILE A 297 -6.34 2.57 -3.59
C ILE A 297 -6.21 4.09 -3.53
N GLY A 298 -6.99 4.74 -2.65
CA GLY A 298 -6.95 6.19 -2.47
C GLY A 298 -5.63 6.71 -1.87
N ASP A 299 -4.72 5.81 -1.48
CA ASP A 299 -3.44 5.99 -0.76
C ASP A 299 -3.59 6.65 0.63
N GLU A 300 -4.52 7.60 0.77
CA GLU A 300 -4.92 8.25 2.02
C GLU A 300 -3.75 8.93 2.75
N GLY A 301 -2.67 9.26 2.02
CA GLY A 301 -1.44 9.85 2.52
C GLY A 301 -0.40 8.86 3.02
N TRP A 302 -0.59 7.56 2.79
CA TRP A 302 0.37 6.55 3.17
C TRP A 302 1.71 6.77 2.45
N THR A 303 1.73 6.99 1.14
CA THR A 303 2.99 7.20 0.41
C THR A 303 3.74 8.47 0.82
N SER A 304 3.05 9.59 1.11
CA SER A 304 3.73 10.79 1.62
C SER A 304 4.22 10.64 3.05
N LEU A 305 3.48 9.95 3.93
CA LEU A 305 3.95 9.63 5.29
C LEU A 305 5.27 8.84 5.25
N LEU A 306 5.40 7.92 4.30
CA LEU A 306 6.60 7.08 4.17
C LEU A 306 7.86 7.85 3.76
N LEU A 307 7.76 9.05 3.17
CA LEU A 307 8.93 9.91 2.87
C LEU A 307 9.79 10.16 4.11
N GLY A 308 9.18 10.31 5.29
CA GLY A 308 9.87 10.50 6.57
C GLY A 308 10.57 9.25 7.13
N SER A 309 10.37 8.08 6.51
CA SER A 309 10.90 6.79 6.95
C SER A 309 11.94 6.19 6.01
N VAL A 310 12.06 6.73 4.80
CA VAL A 310 12.99 6.21 3.79
C VAL A 310 14.43 6.50 4.23
N PRO A 311 15.34 5.51 4.20
CA PRO A 311 16.74 5.76 4.49
C PRO A 311 17.31 6.88 3.61
N PRO A 312 18.16 7.81 4.13
CA PRO A 312 18.61 8.98 3.38
C PRO A 312 19.24 8.68 2.00
N ARG A 313 19.90 7.52 1.88
CA ARG A 313 20.55 7.03 0.66
C ARG A 313 19.55 6.65 -0.44
N LEU A 314 18.35 6.26 -0.04
CA LEU A 314 17.27 5.77 -0.91
C LEU A 314 16.17 6.82 -1.12
N LEU A 315 16.19 7.90 -0.33
CA LEU A 315 15.22 8.99 -0.40
C LEU A 315 15.11 9.62 -1.80
N PRO A 316 16.20 9.80 -2.59
CA PRO A 316 16.07 10.32 -3.95
C PRO A 316 15.26 9.43 -4.90
N PHE A 317 15.36 8.11 -4.74
CA PHE A 317 14.61 7.14 -5.55
C PHE A 317 13.14 7.09 -5.13
N TYR A 318 12.89 7.10 -3.82
CA TYR A 318 11.53 7.13 -3.32
C TYR A 318 10.83 8.47 -3.65
N ARG A 319 11.55 9.59 -3.59
CA ARG A 319 11.04 10.89 -4.05
C ARG A 319 10.63 10.82 -5.52
N TYR A 320 11.48 10.24 -6.38
CA TYR A 320 11.16 10.06 -7.79
C TYR A 320 9.86 9.27 -8.01
N PHE A 321 9.71 8.15 -7.29
CA PHE A 321 8.47 7.37 -7.29
C PHE A 321 7.29 8.21 -6.81
N TYR A 322 7.40 8.84 -5.65
CA TYR A 322 6.34 9.62 -5.05
C TYR A 322 5.88 10.75 -5.98
N ASP A 323 6.81 11.48 -6.59
CA ASP A 323 6.50 12.58 -7.50
C ASP A 323 5.60 12.13 -8.67
N ARG A 324 5.78 10.92 -9.19
CA ARG A 324 4.98 10.32 -10.27
C ARG A 324 3.74 9.57 -9.81
N HIS A 325 3.76 9.04 -8.59
CA HIS A 325 2.62 8.29 -8.04
C HIS A 325 1.55 9.23 -7.48
N MET A 326 1.94 10.17 -6.62
CA MET A 326 1.02 11.09 -5.93
C MET A 326 1.47 12.56 -5.94
N GLY A 327 2.72 12.85 -6.28
CA GLY A 327 3.31 14.19 -6.15
C GLY A 327 3.13 15.07 -7.38
N ILE A 328 4.16 15.86 -7.69
CA ILE A 328 4.06 16.95 -8.67
C ILE A 328 3.89 16.47 -10.12
N ASP A 329 4.49 15.33 -10.46
CA ASP A 329 4.49 14.71 -11.79
C ASP A 329 3.33 13.72 -11.97
N ALA A 330 2.58 13.40 -10.91
CA ALA A 330 1.48 12.44 -10.97
C ALA A 330 0.37 12.88 -11.92
N PRO A 331 -0.36 11.96 -12.57
CA PRO A 331 -1.49 12.32 -13.42
C PRO A 331 -2.64 12.90 -12.58
N GLY A 332 -3.51 13.67 -13.24
CA GLY A 332 -4.67 14.34 -12.66
C GLY A 332 -4.48 15.84 -12.43
N THR A 333 -5.56 16.49 -12.01
CA THR A 333 -5.59 17.89 -11.60
C THR A 333 -4.85 18.08 -10.27
N PRO A 334 -4.44 19.32 -9.90
CA PRO A 334 -3.88 19.58 -8.57
C PRO A 334 -4.77 19.13 -7.40
N ALA A 335 -6.09 19.01 -7.60
CA ALA A 335 -7.02 18.51 -6.61
C ALA A 335 -6.99 16.98 -6.46
N GLU A 336 -6.41 16.24 -7.41
CA GLU A 336 -6.25 14.77 -7.42
C GLU A 336 -4.83 14.32 -7.07
N LYS A 337 -3.90 15.26 -7.02
CA LYS A 337 -2.52 15.06 -6.56
C LYS A 337 -2.40 15.29 -5.06
N PHE A 338 -1.20 15.05 -4.54
CA PHE A 338 -0.75 15.40 -3.19
C PHE A 338 -1.61 14.77 -2.10
N ASP A 339 -1.98 13.50 -2.23
CA ASP A 339 -2.64 12.73 -1.17
C ASP A 339 -3.95 13.35 -0.65
N LYS A 340 -4.79 13.87 -1.55
CA LYS A 340 -6.01 14.59 -1.13
C LYS A 340 -7.02 13.76 -0.34
N GLN A 341 -7.07 12.45 -0.56
CA GLN A 341 -8.06 11.57 0.06
C GLN A 341 -7.96 11.65 1.58
N ARG A 342 -9.12 11.80 2.25
CA ARG A 342 -9.22 11.99 3.71
C ARG A 342 -8.35 13.13 4.26
N GLY A 343 -8.16 14.18 3.46
CA GLY A 343 -7.42 15.39 3.85
C GLY A 343 -5.95 15.14 4.17
N ALA A 344 -5.31 14.22 3.45
CA ALA A 344 -3.97 13.75 3.77
C ALA A 344 -2.84 14.55 3.08
N THR A 345 -3.18 15.62 2.32
CA THR A 345 -2.21 16.59 1.77
C THR A 345 -1.36 17.25 2.84
N ILE A 346 -1.78 17.21 4.11
CA ILE A 346 -0.93 17.62 5.23
C ILE A 346 0.41 16.86 5.25
N TRP A 347 0.42 15.57 4.91
CA TRP A 347 1.61 14.72 4.99
C TRP A 347 2.55 14.97 3.81
N SER A 348 2.02 15.30 2.63
CA SER A 348 2.82 15.74 1.50
C SER A 348 3.55 17.04 1.81
N LEU A 349 2.93 17.98 2.51
CA LEU A 349 3.62 19.21 2.94
C LEU A 349 4.65 18.95 4.06
N ILE A 350 4.34 18.08 5.01
CA ILE A 350 5.21 17.86 6.18
C ILE A 350 6.47 17.08 5.80
N TYR A 351 6.33 15.98 5.06
CA TYR A 351 7.41 15.02 4.84
C TYR A 351 8.06 15.10 3.46
N TYR A 352 7.55 15.92 2.53
CA TYR A 352 8.19 16.05 1.23
C TYR A 352 9.62 16.60 1.34
N PRO A 353 10.63 15.91 0.79
CA PRO A 353 12.03 16.26 0.96
C PRO A 353 12.46 17.26 -0.13
N GLU A 354 12.10 18.54 0.02
CA GLU A 354 12.28 19.54 -1.04
C GLU A 354 13.74 19.69 -1.52
N SER A 355 14.70 19.45 -0.63
CA SER A 355 16.14 19.53 -0.90
C SER A 355 16.79 18.25 -1.43
N ALA A 356 16.11 17.10 -1.34
CA ALA A 356 16.66 15.84 -1.85
C ALA A 356 16.64 15.85 -3.39
N PRO A 357 17.65 15.32 -4.09
CA PRO A 357 17.53 15.11 -5.52
C PRO A 357 16.42 14.08 -5.82
N SER A 358 15.99 14.00 -7.08
CA SER A 358 15.03 12.99 -7.56
C SER A 358 15.73 12.16 -8.63
N PHE A 359 15.87 10.85 -8.39
CA PHE A 359 16.61 9.94 -9.28
C PHE A 359 15.73 8.80 -9.74
N ASN A 360 15.73 8.52 -11.04
CA ASN A 360 15.04 7.34 -11.59
C ASN A 360 15.72 6.07 -11.04
N PRO A 361 14.99 5.18 -10.35
CA PRO A 361 15.54 3.94 -9.80
C PRO A 361 15.80 2.83 -10.84
N THR A 362 15.35 2.99 -12.09
CA THR A 362 15.49 1.97 -13.15
C THR A 362 16.96 1.58 -13.35
N GLY A 363 17.26 0.28 -13.27
CA GLY A 363 18.63 -0.26 -13.37
C GLY A 363 19.51 -0.03 -12.13
N LEU A 364 19.04 0.72 -11.13
CA LEU A 364 19.76 0.98 -9.87
C LEU A 364 19.17 0.21 -8.69
N LEU A 365 17.84 0.00 -8.69
CA LEU A 365 17.17 -0.89 -7.76
C LEU A 365 16.88 -2.24 -8.44
N PRO A 366 16.82 -3.35 -7.69
CA PRO A 366 16.49 -4.65 -8.26
C PRO A 366 15.14 -4.64 -8.98
N SER A 367 15.00 -5.36 -10.08
CA SER A 367 13.70 -5.48 -10.77
C SER A 367 12.70 -6.39 -10.06
N SER A 368 13.10 -7.07 -8.99
CA SER A 368 12.18 -7.85 -8.17
C SER A 368 12.51 -7.84 -6.68
N VAL A 369 11.48 -8.03 -5.87
CA VAL A 369 11.53 -8.04 -4.40
C VAL A 369 10.56 -9.08 -3.87
N GLY A 370 10.89 -9.65 -2.70
CA GLY A 370 10.05 -10.65 -2.03
C GLY A 370 9.79 -10.27 -0.58
N ASP A 371 8.60 -10.61 -0.10
CA ASP A 371 8.26 -10.70 1.31
C ASP A 371 8.07 -12.17 1.65
N GLU A 372 9.15 -12.85 2.03
CA GLU A 372 9.17 -14.31 2.24
C GLU A 372 8.25 -14.75 3.38
N LYS A 373 8.07 -13.90 4.41
CA LYS A 373 7.14 -14.20 5.51
C LYS A 373 5.71 -14.30 5.00
N ARG A 374 5.28 -13.37 4.14
CA ARG A 374 3.94 -13.40 3.54
C ARG A 374 3.85 -14.29 2.32
N GLY A 375 4.99 -14.60 1.72
CA GLY A 375 5.09 -15.32 0.45
C GLY A 375 4.63 -14.46 -0.73
N ALA A 376 4.91 -13.16 -0.73
CA ALA A 376 4.52 -12.25 -1.80
C ALA A 376 5.73 -11.77 -2.60
N TYR A 377 5.64 -11.77 -3.93
CA TYR A 377 6.74 -11.38 -4.81
C TYR A 377 6.26 -10.38 -5.83
N PHE A 378 7.05 -9.33 -6.01
CA PHE A 378 6.74 -8.21 -6.89
C PHE A 378 7.88 -8.00 -7.88
N PHE A 379 7.53 -7.73 -9.13
CA PHE A 379 8.46 -7.48 -10.22
C PHE A 379 8.07 -6.18 -10.91
N ARG A 380 9.06 -5.38 -11.30
CA ARG A 380 8.86 -4.13 -12.01
C ARG A 380 10.00 -3.90 -13.00
N ASP A 381 9.67 -3.56 -14.24
CA ASP A 381 10.64 -3.34 -15.31
C ASP A 381 11.41 -2.02 -15.09
N ARG A 382 10.67 -0.94 -14.84
CA ARG A 382 11.18 0.41 -14.73
C ARG A 382 10.27 1.27 -13.86
N TRP A 383 10.71 2.48 -13.57
CA TRP A 383 9.92 3.53 -12.93
C TRP A 383 9.93 4.72 -13.86
N GLN A 384 9.06 4.75 -14.86
CA GLN A 384 9.05 5.84 -15.83
C GLN A 384 7.70 6.54 -15.87
N ASP A 385 6.64 5.79 -16.12
CA ASP A 385 5.31 6.32 -16.42
C ASP A 385 4.22 5.24 -16.25
N GLU A 386 2.98 5.56 -16.62
CA GLU A 386 1.85 4.63 -16.57
C GLU A 386 2.02 3.36 -17.42
N ASN A 387 3.05 3.31 -18.28
CA ASN A 387 3.35 2.16 -19.13
C ASN A 387 4.32 1.16 -18.52
N ASP A 388 4.75 1.35 -17.28
CA ASP A 388 5.57 0.38 -16.56
C ASP A 388 4.84 -0.97 -16.44
N ILE A 389 5.60 -2.07 -16.48
CA ILE A 389 5.11 -3.44 -16.32
C ILE A 389 5.37 -3.88 -14.88
N LEU A 390 4.30 -4.13 -14.12
CA LEU A 390 4.35 -4.62 -12.76
C LEU A 390 3.68 -5.99 -12.68
N VAL A 391 4.33 -6.95 -12.02
CA VAL A 391 3.83 -8.33 -11.86
C VAL A 391 3.86 -8.71 -10.39
N SER A 392 2.88 -9.50 -9.92
CA SER A 392 2.97 -10.17 -8.62
C SER A 392 2.58 -11.63 -8.66
N VAL A 393 3.07 -12.38 -7.67
CA VAL A 393 2.56 -13.70 -7.32
C VAL A 393 2.56 -13.90 -5.80
N MET A 394 1.54 -14.59 -5.30
CA MET A 394 1.33 -14.84 -3.87
C MET A 394 1.35 -16.33 -3.53
N ALA A 395 2.05 -16.69 -2.46
CA ALA A 395 2.03 -18.02 -1.84
C ALA A 395 1.09 -18.07 -0.64
N ASP A 396 0.74 -16.92 -0.06
CA ASP A 396 -0.15 -16.81 1.11
C ASP A 396 0.35 -17.70 2.27
N SER A 397 1.56 -17.37 2.74
CA SER A 397 2.40 -18.23 3.62
C SER A 397 2.25 -17.98 5.12
N ASP A 398 1.48 -16.97 5.53
CA ASP A 398 1.33 -16.63 6.94
C ASP A 398 -0.08 -16.13 7.23
N ARG A 399 -0.63 -16.57 8.36
CA ARG A 399 -2.02 -16.37 8.75
C ARG A 399 -2.15 -16.08 10.24
N HIS A 400 -3.06 -15.18 10.55
CA HIS A 400 -3.48 -14.79 11.89
C HIS A 400 -5.00 -14.75 11.97
N GLN A 401 -5.51 -15.09 13.15
CA GLN A 401 -6.94 -14.99 13.44
C GLN A 401 -7.35 -13.52 13.65
N ASN A 402 -8.63 -13.22 13.40
CA ASN A 402 -9.24 -11.89 13.58
C ASN A 402 -8.64 -10.76 12.73
N ALA A 403 -7.95 -11.12 11.64
CA ALA A 403 -7.51 -10.21 10.59
C ALA A 403 -8.22 -10.58 9.27
N TRP A 404 -8.35 -9.61 8.37
CA TRP A 404 -8.81 -9.91 7.01
C TRP A 404 -7.84 -10.84 6.30
N ASP A 405 -8.36 -11.62 5.36
CA ASP A 405 -7.56 -12.55 4.57
C ASP A 405 -8.33 -12.93 3.29
N GLN A 406 -7.60 -13.09 2.20
CA GLN A 406 -8.08 -13.76 1.00
C GLN A 406 -7.18 -14.94 0.71
N SER A 407 -7.77 -16.06 0.34
CA SER A 407 -7.00 -17.27 0.07
C SER A 407 -6.31 -17.17 -1.30
N GLU A 408 -5.15 -16.55 -1.32
CA GLU A 408 -4.47 -16.06 -2.52
C GLU A 408 -3.27 -16.90 -2.94
N ALA A 409 -3.11 -18.12 -2.42
CA ALA A 409 -2.09 -19.01 -2.96
C ALA A 409 -2.25 -19.14 -4.49
N PHE A 410 -1.13 -18.95 -5.18
CA PHE A 410 -0.96 -18.90 -6.62
C PHE A 410 -1.57 -17.68 -7.32
N GLN A 411 -2.19 -16.73 -6.61
CA GLN A 411 -2.75 -15.52 -7.20
C GLN A 411 -1.67 -14.76 -8.00
N LEU A 412 -1.99 -14.44 -9.25
CA LEU A 412 -1.19 -13.57 -10.13
C LEU A 412 -1.80 -12.17 -10.19
N GLY A 413 -0.95 -11.16 -10.41
CA GLY A 413 -1.39 -9.80 -10.73
C GLY A 413 -0.51 -9.18 -11.82
N LEU A 414 -1.11 -8.35 -12.69
CA LEU A 414 -0.40 -7.67 -13.77
C LEU A 414 -0.99 -6.30 -14.07
N LEU A 415 -0.13 -5.28 -13.97
CA LEU A 415 -0.36 -3.94 -14.49
C LEU A 415 0.64 -3.67 -15.62
N ALA A 416 0.17 -3.15 -16.76
CA ALA A 416 1.04 -2.78 -17.87
C ALA A 416 0.35 -1.79 -18.81
N TYR A 417 1.09 -0.83 -19.38
CA TYR A 417 0.60 0.05 -20.45
C TYR A 417 -0.71 0.79 -20.14
N ASN A 418 -0.78 1.38 -18.95
CA ASN A 418 -1.97 2.06 -18.42
C ASN A 418 -3.20 1.15 -18.35
N HIS A 419 -2.99 -0.14 -18.06
CA HIS A 419 -4.04 -1.14 -18.00
C HIS A 419 -3.82 -2.13 -16.87
N HIS A 420 -4.92 -2.53 -16.24
CA HIS A 420 -4.93 -3.61 -15.26
C HIS A 420 -5.35 -4.89 -16.00
N PHE A 421 -4.38 -5.74 -16.35
CA PHE A 421 -4.67 -6.94 -17.14
C PHE A 421 -5.18 -8.09 -16.28
N ILE A 422 -4.59 -8.28 -15.10
CA ILE A 422 -4.85 -9.44 -14.23
C ILE A 422 -5.09 -8.94 -12.82
N GLY A 423 -6.31 -9.13 -12.33
CA GLY A 423 -6.76 -8.68 -11.02
C GLY A 423 -6.98 -9.80 -10.01
N GLY A 424 -7.50 -9.44 -8.85
CA GLY A 424 -7.75 -10.32 -7.71
C GLY A 424 -9.17 -10.19 -7.13
N PRO A 425 -9.47 -10.96 -6.07
CA PRO A 425 -10.82 -11.11 -5.53
C PRO A 425 -11.32 -9.90 -4.72
N ALA A 426 -10.43 -9.00 -4.30
CA ALA A 426 -10.73 -7.87 -3.42
C ALA A 426 -11.54 -8.31 -2.17
N LYS A 427 -12.80 -7.86 -2.03
CA LYS A 427 -13.71 -8.27 -0.93
C LYS A 427 -14.59 -9.47 -1.28
N ILE A 428 -14.57 -9.95 -2.51
CA ILE A 428 -15.46 -11.00 -2.99
C ILE A 428 -14.88 -12.35 -2.64
N SER A 429 -15.49 -13.02 -1.66
CA SER A 429 -15.13 -14.38 -1.27
C SER A 429 -16.10 -15.40 -1.83
N GLY A 430 -15.60 -16.55 -2.25
CA GLY A 430 -16.43 -17.69 -2.66
C GLY A 430 -16.89 -17.68 -4.12
N ASN A 431 -16.55 -16.65 -4.90
CA ASN A 431 -16.70 -16.65 -6.36
C ASN A 431 -15.35 -17.01 -7.01
N PRO A 432 -15.17 -18.23 -7.55
CA PRO A 432 -13.91 -18.61 -8.19
C PRO A 432 -13.52 -17.70 -9.37
N ALA A 433 -14.49 -17.10 -10.07
CA ALA A 433 -14.22 -16.27 -11.26
C ALA A 433 -13.37 -15.03 -10.95
N THR A 434 -13.37 -14.55 -9.71
CA THR A 434 -12.62 -13.34 -9.32
C THR A 434 -11.16 -13.60 -8.95
N PHE A 435 -10.69 -14.85 -9.03
CA PHE A 435 -9.32 -15.22 -8.68
C PHE A 435 -8.47 -15.47 -9.92
N SER A 436 -7.20 -15.06 -9.88
CA SER A 436 -6.21 -15.36 -10.93
C SER A 436 -5.26 -16.45 -10.45
N THR A 437 -5.80 -17.65 -10.25
CA THR A 437 -5.15 -18.76 -9.56
C THR A 437 -5.37 -20.11 -10.29
N LEU A 438 -4.92 -21.21 -9.69
CA LEU A 438 -5.27 -22.57 -10.11
C LEU A 438 -6.55 -23.03 -9.40
N LEU A 439 -7.53 -23.49 -10.17
CA LEU A 439 -8.74 -24.15 -9.67
C LEU A 439 -8.60 -25.67 -9.73
N VAL A 440 -9.25 -26.36 -8.80
CA VAL A 440 -9.40 -27.82 -8.77
C VAL A 440 -10.89 -28.14 -8.80
N ASP A 441 -11.34 -28.86 -9.83
CA ASP A 441 -12.74 -29.20 -10.08
C ASP A 441 -13.67 -27.96 -10.04
N GLY A 442 -13.21 -26.87 -10.66
CA GLY A 442 -13.92 -25.59 -10.72
C GLY A 442 -13.95 -24.81 -9.39
N LYS A 443 -13.21 -25.25 -8.36
CA LYS A 443 -13.16 -24.59 -7.05
C LYS A 443 -11.84 -23.85 -6.87
N ALA A 444 -11.94 -22.60 -6.41
CA ALA A 444 -10.82 -21.86 -5.85
C ALA A 444 -10.64 -22.23 -4.37
N GLN A 445 -9.48 -21.86 -3.83
CA GLN A 445 -9.22 -21.97 -2.40
C GLN A 445 -10.19 -21.11 -1.60
N ARG A 446 -10.84 -21.72 -0.59
CA ARG A 446 -11.81 -21.03 0.26
C ARG A 446 -11.41 -21.00 1.72
N ASP A 447 -10.59 -21.97 2.14
CA ASP A 447 -10.18 -22.03 3.53
C ASP A 447 -9.10 -20.97 3.83
N ARG A 448 -9.55 -19.90 4.48
CA ARG A 448 -8.68 -18.89 5.11
C ARG A 448 -7.92 -19.45 6.31
N GLY A 449 -8.21 -20.71 6.65
CA GLY A 449 -7.64 -21.56 7.69
C GLY A 449 -6.18 -21.94 7.48
N THR A 450 -5.86 -22.19 6.22
CA THR A 450 -4.68 -22.89 5.73
C THR A 450 -3.72 -21.95 5.02
N THR A 451 -2.44 -22.29 4.97
CA THR A 451 -1.40 -21.50 4.28
C THR A 451 -0.80 -22.25 3.09
N GLY A 452 -0.31 -21.50 2.11
CA GLY A 452 0.71 -22.01 1.20
C GLY A 452 2.10 -21.81 1.80
N ARG A 453 3.15 -21.85 0.97
CA ARG A 453 4.54 -21.71 1.43
C ARG A 453 5.44 -21.16 0.33
N HIS A 454 6.35 -20.26 0.71
CA HIS A 454 7.53 -19.92 -0.10
C HIS A 454 8.50 -21.11 -0.20
N GLU A 455 8.97 -21.43 -1.40
CA GLU A 455 10.00 -22.45 -1.59
C GLU A 455 11.31 -21.88 -2.14
N PHE A 456 11.23 -20.98 -3.13
CA PHE A 456 12.42 -20.40 -3.75
C PHE A 456 12.12 -19.01 -4.31
N PHE A 457 13.08 -18.09 -4.18
CA PHE A 457 13.04 -16.79 -4.83
C PHE A 457 14.46 -16.38 -5.21
N ASN A 458 14.62 -15.86 -6.42
CA ASN A 458 15.86 -15.26 -6.88
C ASN A 458 15.57 -14.04 -7.73
N SER A 459 16.09 -12.89 -7.30
CA SER A 459 16.05 -11.64 -8.07
C SER A 459 17.20 -11.58 -9.06
N ASN A 460 16.90 -11.15 -10.28
CA ASN A 460 17.88 -10.84 -11.32
C ASN A 460 17.79 -9.36 -11.72
N PRO A 461 18.83 -8.78 -12.34
CA PRO A 461 18.78 -7.39 -12.83
C PRO A 461 17.64 -7.09 -13.81
N ASP A 462 17.12 -8.11 -14.49
CA ASP A 462 16.07 -8.01 -15.50
C ASP A 462 14.83 -8.85 -15.16
N GLY A 463 14.57 -9.09 -13.87
CA GLY A 463 13.37 -9.77 -13.39
C GLY A 463 13.68 -10.73 -12.26
N GLY A 464 13.26 -12.00 -12.39
CA GLY A 464 13.54 -13.01 -11.38
C GLY A 464 12.77 -14.31 -11.55
N TYR A 465 12.97 -15.21 -10.59
CA TYR A 465 12.32 -16.52 -10.55
C TYR A 465 11.78 -16.81 -9.16
N VAL A 466 10.59 -17.38 -9.08
CA VAL A 466 9.97 -17.80 -7.82
C VAL A 466 9.32 -19.16 -7.95
N ILE A 467 9.42 -19.97 -6.89
CA ILE A 467 8.66 -21.20 -6.70
C ILE A 467 7.88 -21.06 -5.40
N ILE A 468 6.58 -21.32 -5.49
CA ILE A 468 5.66 -21.32 -4.36
C ILE A 468 4.93 -22.65 -4.31
N ASP A 469 4.73 -23.13 -3.09
CA ASP A 469 4.04 -24.37 -2.78
C ASP A 469 2.62 -24.03 -2.29
N GLY A 470 1.64 -24.68 -2.88
CA GLY A 470 0.23 -24.53 -2.55
C GLY A 470 -0.13 -25.00 -1.14
N GLY A 471 0.74 -25.80 -0.52
CA GLY A 471 0.67 -26.19 0.89
C GLY A 471 -0.68 -26.75 1.31
N GLU A 472 -1.10 -26.36 2.52
CA GLU A 472 -2.34 -26.82 3.13
C GLU A 472 -3.58 -26.36 2.35
N LYS A 473 -3.49 -25.25 1.61
CA LYS A 473 -4.61 -24.77 0.79
C LYS A 473 -4.96 -25.77 -0.30
N TYR A 474 -3.98 -26.17 -1.11
CA TYR A 474 -4.24 -27.15 -2.17
C TYR A 474 -4.46 -28.57 -1.63
N ALA A 475 -3.88 -28.92 -0.48
CA ALA A 475 -4.26 -30.13 0.24
C ALA A 475 -5.74 -30.13 0.64
N SER A 476 -6.32 -28.98 1.02
CA SER A 476 -7.75 -28.86 1.34
C SER A 476 -8.69 -29.06 0.14
N LEU A 477 -8.16 -28.97 -1.09
CA LEU A 477 -8.88 -29.32 -2.32
C LEU A 477 -8.65 -30.76 -2.78
N GLY A 478 -7.97 -31.56 -1.96
CA GLY A 478 -7.71 -32.97 -2.22
C GLY A 478 -6.42 -33.25 -2.97
N LEU A 479 -5.49 -32.28 -3.08
CA LEU A 479 -4.22 -32.50 -3.79
C LEU A 479 -3.09 -32.91 -2.87
N SER A 480 -2.32 -33.90 -3.29
CA SER A 480 -1.10 -34.35 -2.62
C SER A 480 0.04 -33.32 -2.73
N SER A 481 0.12 -32.61 -3.87
CA SER A 481 1.05 -31.50 -4.06
C SER A 481 0.60 -30.58 -5.18
N ALA A 482 0.74 -29.28 -4.98
CA ALA A 482 0.65 -28.28 -6.03
C ALA A 482 1.79 -27.27 -5.86
N LYS A 483 2.56 -27.00 -6.92
CA LYS A 483 3.59 -25.96 -6.94
C LYS A 483 3.39 -25.06 -8.15
N ARG A 484 3.60 -23.75 -7.98
CA ARG A 484 3.64 -22.78 -9.08
C ARG A 484 5.03 -22.18 -9.16
N HIS A 485 5.59 -22.25 -10.36
CA HIS A 485 6.79 -21.52 -10.71
C HIS A 485 6.36 -20.26 -11.48
N LEU A 486 7.05 -19.15 -11.27
CA LEU A 486 6.94 -17.95 -12.10
C LEU A 486 8.34 -17.43 -12.45
N LEU A 487 8.63 -17.37 -13.73
CA LEU A 487 9.72 -16.59 -14.31
C LEU A 487 9.16 -15.24 -14.78
N VAL A 488 9.86 -14.16 -14.48
CA VAL A 488 9.65 -12.84 -15.08
C VAL A 488 10.98 -12.39 -15.68
N LYS A 489 10.96 -12.01 -16.95
CA LYS A 489 12.11 -11.49 -17.69
C LYS A 489 11.70 -10.22 -18.44
N PHE A 490 12.25 -9.09 -18.06
CA PHE A 490 12.06 -7.80 -18.73
C PHE A 490 13.08 -7.64 -19.84
N SER A 491 12.67 -6.98 -20.93
CA SER A 491 13.60 -6.59 -21.99
C SER A 491 14.39 -5.35 -21.59
N GLU A 492 15.67 -5.36 -21.92
CA GLU A 492 16.57 -4.23 -21.71
C GLU A 492 16.35 -3.10 -22.74
N THR A 493 15.74 -3.42 -23.90
CA THR A 493 15.73 -2.51 -25.07
C THR A 493 14.37 -1.97 -25.43
N ASP A 494 13.31 -2.73 -25.21
CA ASP A 494 11.95 -2.39 -25.59
C ASP A 494 11.03 -2.80 -24.46
N ASN A 495 10.50 -1.85 -23.69
CA ASN A 495 9.58 -2.06 -22.55
C ASN A 495 8.56 -3.15 -22.90
N THR A 496 8.89 -4.40 -22.58
CA THR A 496 8.22 -5.66 -22.90
C THR A 496 8.71 -6.69 -21.88
N ALA A 497 7.93 -7.74 -21.68
CA ALA A 497 8.28 -8.78 -20.72
C ALA A 497 7.88 -10.17 -21.20
N VAL A 498 8.66 -11.17 -20.80
CA VAL A 498 8.29 -12.58 -20.84
C VAL A 498 7.95 -13.04 -19.44
N LEU A 499 6.75 -13.58 -19.27
CA LEU A 499 6.34 -14.27 -18.06
C LEU A 499 6.18 -15.75 -18.39
N ALA A 500 6.64 -16.65 -17.53
CA ALA A 500 6.38 -18.07 -17.71
C ALA A 500 5.91 -18.69 -16.40
N THR A 501 4.70 -19.25 -16.41
CA THR A 501 4.15 -20.01 -15.29
C THR A 501 4.28 -21.50 -15.56
N LEU A 502 4.67 -22.26 -14.54
CA LEU A 502 4.67 -23.72 -14.58
C LEU A 502 4.01 -24.23 -13.31
N ASP A 503 2.78 -24.72 -13.43
CA ASP A 503 2.06 -25.38 -12.35
C ASP A 503 2.35 -26.88 -12.40
N ARG A 504 2.86 -27.43 -11.30
CA ARG A 504 3.15 -28.86 -11.15
C ARG A 504 2.24 -29.43 -10.09
N ILE A 505 1.35 -30.31 -10.52
CA ILE A 505 0.24 -30.80 -9.72
C ILE A 505 0.34 -32.32 -9.65
N ARG A 506 0.19 -32.87 -8.45
CA ARG A 506 0.26 -34.31 -8.19
C ARG A 506 -0.89 -34.72 -7.30
N ASP A 507 -1.59 -35.76 -7.74
CA ASP A 507 -2.54 -36.50 -6.93
C ASP A 507 -2.67 -37.96 -7.41
N GLU A 508 -3.33 -38.79 -6.60
CA GLU A 508 -3.71 -40.16 -6.95
C GLU A 508 -5.03 -40.19 -7.73
N GLU A 509 -5.96 -39.28 -7.42
CA GLU A 509 -7.25 -39.15 -8.08
C GLU A 509 -7.19 -38.19 -9.27
N ALA A 510 -8.00 -38.46 -10.29
CA ALA A 510 -8.10 -37.58 -11.45
C ALA A 510 -8.99 -36.37 -11.14
N HIS A 511 -8.45 -35.18 -11.33
CA HIS A 511 -9.18 -33.92 -11.19
C HIS A 511 -9.22 -33.16 -12.51
N THR A 512 -10.06 -32.13 -12.57
CA THR A 512 -9.94 -31.06 -13.57
C THR A 512 -9.18 -29.88 -12.96
N TYR A 513 -8.06 -29.54 -13.58
CA TYR A 513 -7.24 -28.40 -13.21
C TYR A 513 -7.48 -27.26 -14.18
N THR A 514 -7.76 -26.07 -13.66
CA THR A 514 -7.96 -24.87 -14.47
C THR A 514 -7.02 -23.77 -14.01
N TRP A 515 -6.03 -23.45 -14.85
CA TRP A 515 -5.27 -22.21 -14.70
C TRP A 515 -6.15 -21.05 -15.17
N GLN A 516 -6.33 -20.04 -14.32
CA GLN A 516 -7.31 -18.98 -14.53
C GLN A 516 -6.71 -17.58 -14.32
N LEU A 517 -7.13 -16.62 -15.15
CA LEU A 517 -6.92 -15.19 -14.94
C LEU A 517 -8.25 -14.44 -14.87
N ASN A 518 -8.50 -13.75 -13.75
CA ASN A 518 -9.51 -12.71 -13.65
C ASN A 518 -9.00 -11.48 -14.42
N LEU A 519 -9.70 -11.12 -15.50
CA LEU A 519 -9.29 -9.99 -16.34
C LEU A 519 -9.74 -8.69 -15.68
N GLY A 520 -8.93 -7.64 -15.72
CA GLY A 520 -9.28 -6.39 -15.08
C GLY A 520 -9.28 -6.50 -13.56
N ASN A 521 -10.47 -6.51 -12.94
CA ASN A 521 -10.64 -6.55 -11.48
C ASN A 521 -11.95 -7.20 -11.04
N GLU A 522 -12.25 -7.19 -9.74
CA GLU A 522 -13.43 -7.84 -9.17
C GLU A 522 -14.80 -7.33 -9.69
N LYS A 523 -14.81 -6.18 -10.37
CA LYS A 523 -16.01 -5.53 -10.92
C LYS A 523 -16.17 -5.77 -12.43
N GLY A 524 -15.18 -6.37 -13.09
CA GLY A 524 -15.22 -6.73 -14.51
C GLY A 524 -13.87 -6.61 -15.22
N ASP A 525 -13.89 -6.94 -16.51
CA ASP A 525 -12.71 -7.13 -17.38
C ASP A 525 -11.81 -5.91 -17.59
N GLY A 526 -12.18 -4.73 -17.10
CA GLY A 526 -11.41 -3.50 -17.26
C GLY A 526 -11.27 -3.02 -18.72
N GLY A 527 -12.05 -3.56 -19.65
CA GLY A 527 -11.91 -3.35 -21.09
C GLY A 527 -10.90 -4.28 -21.76
N VAL A 528 -10.41 -5.32 -21.06
CA VAL A 528 -9.57 -6.36 -21.66
C VAL A 528 -10.43 -7.26 -22.54
N THR A 529 -10.03 -7.43 -23.80
CA THR A 529 -10.66 -8.41 -24.70
C THR A 529 -9.79 -9.65 -24.84
N ALA A 530 -10.40 -10.84 -24.81
CA ALA A 530 -9.70 -12.12 -24.93
C ALA A 530 -10.07 -12.86 -26.23
N THR A 531 -9.07 -13.34 -26.96
CA THR A 531 -9.25 -14.27 -28.09
C THR A 531 -8.35 -15.49 -27.94
N VAL A 532 -8.73 -16.60 -28.58
CA VAL A 532 -7.97 -17.85 -28.59
C VAL A 532 -7.61 -18.25 -30.01
N GLY A 533 -6.49 -18.94 -30.16
CA GLY A 533 -5.98 -19.35 -31.45
C GLY A 533 -5.06 -20.56 -31.37
N MET A 534 -4.37 -20.82 -32.48
CA MET A 534 -3.37 -21.88 -32.59
C MET A 534 -2.13 -21.32 -33.28
N GLU A 535 -0.94 -21.70 -32.80
CA GLU A 535 0.34 -21.31 -33.40
C GLU A 535 1.37 -22.42 -33.17
N GLY A 536 2.07 -22.86 -34.22
CA GLY A 536 3.02 -23.98 -34.11
C GLY A 536 2.38 -25.28 -33.61
N GLY A 537 1.07 -25.46 -33.76
CA GLY A 537 0.32 -26.60 -33.25
C GLY A 537 0.03 -26.56 -31.74
N LEU A 538 0.29 -25.43 -31.06
CA LEU A 538 -0.06 -25.16 -29.67
C LEU A 538 -1.24 -24.20 -29.58
N SER A 539 -2.04 -24.33 -28.53
CA SER A 539 -3.09 -23.37 -28.21
C SER A 539 -2.49 -22.05 -27.74
N THR A 540 -3.07 -20.96 -28.20
CA THR A 540 -2.68 -19.60 -27.83
C THR A 540 -3.88 -18.80 -27.36
N PHE A 541 -3.59 -17.72 -26.64
CA PHE A 541 -4.55 -16.68 -26.34
C PHE A 541 -3.93 -15.30 -26.53
N LEU A 542 -4.77 -14.32 -26.77
CA LEU A 542 -4.39 -12.91 -26.88
C LEU A 542 -5.36 -12.08 -26.05
N LEU A 543 -4.81 -11.40 -25.06
CA LEU A 543 -5.49 -10.35 -24.32
C LEU A 543 -5.10 -9.00 -24.93
N ARG A 544 -6.07 -8.15 -25.25
CA ARG A 544 -5.83 -6.77 -25.68
C ARG A 544 -6.42 -5.80 -24.66
N GLY A 545 -5.59 -4.89 -24.17
CA GLY A 545 -5.99 -3.77 -23.33
C GLY A 545 -6.06 -2.48 -24.14
N GLY A 546 -6.12 -1.35 -23.44
CA GLY A 546 -6.04 -0.02 -24.05
C GLY A 546 -4.69 0.25 -24.74
N SER A 547 -4.64 1.30 -25.58
CA SER A 547 -3.38 1.85 -26.14
C SER A 547 -2.54 0.85 -26.96
N ASP A 548 -3.20 -0.07 -27.67
CA ASP A 548 -2.58 -1.16 -28.46
C ASP A 548 -1.72 -2.12 -27.62
N SER A 549 -1.93 -2.17 -26.30
CA SER A 549 -1.25 -3.12 -25.43
C SER A 549 -1.79 -4.54 -25.59
N TYR A 550 -0.93 -5.52 -25.34
CA TYR A 550 -1.30 -6.92 -25.38
C TYR A 550 -0.60 -7.75 -24.32
N LEU A 551 -1.24 -8.87 -23.99
CA LEU A 551 -0.60 -10.05 -23.42
C LEU A 551 -0.93 -11.24 -24.32
N LYS A 552 0.09 -11.84 -24.95
CA LYS A 552 -0.06 -13.02 -25.80
C LYS A 552 0.50 -14.24 -25.08
N GLY A 553 -0.28 -15.32 -24.99
CA GLY A 553 0.11 -16.54 -24.32
C GLY A 553 0.16 -17.76 -25.25
N TRP A 554 1.09 -18.68 -24.95
CA TRP A 554 1.19 -20.01 -25.55
C TRP A 554 1.15 -21.08 -24.46
N VAL A 555 0.28 -22.08 -24.63
CA VAL A 555 0.22 -23.24 -23.75
C VAL A 555 1.23 -24.27 -24.25
N LEU A 556 2.42 -24.28 -23.65
CA LEU A 556 3.55 -25.15 -24.04
C LEU A 556 3.34 -26.59 -23.62
N HIS A 557 2.70 -26.80 -22.47
CA HIS A 557 2.32 -28.12 -21.96
C HIS A 557 1.09 -28.03 -21.03
N PRO A 558 0.16 -28.99 -21.06
CA PRO A 558 0.04 -30.08 -22.02
C PRO A 558 -0.64 -29.62 -23.31
N LYS A 559 -0.30 -30.25 -24.44
CA LYS A 559 -0.90 -29.94 -25.75
C LYS A 559 -2.42 -30.15 -25.78
N ALA A 560 -2.94 -31.03 -24.93
CA ALA A 560 -4.37 -31.35 -24.83
C ALA A 560 -5.18 -30.34 -23.99
N ALA A 561 -4.53 -29.32 -23.40
CA ALA A 561 -5.23 -28.33 -22.62
C ALA A 561 -6.21 -27.53 -23.49
N VAL A 562 -7.38 -27.22 -22.92
CA VAL A 562 -8.43 -26.43 -23.58
C VAL A 562 -8.32 -24.99 -23.10
N VAL A 563 -8.22 -24.05 -24.03
CA VAL A 563 -8.20 -22.62 -23.73
C VAL A 563 -9.58 -22.02 -24.02
N THR A 564 -10.17 -21.38 -23.02
CA THR A 564 -11.46 -20.70 -23.12
C THR A 564 -11.24 -19.20 -22.97
N ALA A 565 -11.58 -18.43 -24.01
CA ALA A 565 -11.58 -16.97 -23.96
C ALA A 565 -12.77 -16.47 -23.13
N GLY A 566 -12.55 -15.44 -22.32
CA GLY A 566 -13.57 -14.80 -21.51
C GLY A 566 -12.96 -14.03 -20.35
N ASP A 567 -13.83 -13.52 -19.49
CA ASP A 567 -13.49 -13.08 -18.14
C ASP A 567 -14.20 -14.02 -17.15
N PRO A 568 -13.49 -15.00 -16.56
CA PRO A 568 -12.04 -15.15 -16.60
C PRO A 568 -11.52 -15.88 -17.86
N LEU A 569 -10.24 -15.66 -18.21
CA LEU A 569 -9.52 -16.49 -19.18
C LEU A 569 -9.13 -17.81 -18.49
N GLN A 570 -9.35 -18.94 -19.16
CA GLN A 570 -9.11 -20.26 -18.57
C GLN A 570 -8.30 -21.19 -19.48
N VAL A 571 -7.39 -21.96 -18.87
CA VAL A 571 -6.67 -23.10 -19.49
C VAL A 571 -6.91 -24.34 -18.63
N SER A 572 -7.60 -25.32 -19.19
CA SER A 572 -8.10 -26.49 -18.44
C SER A 572 -7.55 -27.81 -18.96
N ILE A 573 -7.25 -28.74 -18.05
CA ILE A 573 -6.86 -30.12 -18.34
C ILE A 573 -7.41 -31.05 -17.26
N SER A 574 -7.66 -32.32 -17.58
CA SER A 574 -8.02 -33.34 -16.60
C SER A 574 -6.96 -34.43 -16.50
N GLY A 575 -6.72 -34.92 -15.28
CA GLY A 575 -5.76 -35.99 -15.00
C GLY A 575 -5.44 -36.08 -13.50
N ALA A 576 -4.72 -37.13 -13.10
CA ALA A 576 -4.25 -37.25 -11.71
C ALA A 576 -2.96 -36.46 -11.46
N ASN A 577 -2.11 -36.38 -12.47
CA ASN A 577 -0.92 -35.55 -12.47
C ASN A 577 -1.02 -34.58 -13.64
N ALA A 578 -0.65 -33.32 -13.41
CA ALA A 578 -0.61 -32.31 -14.45
C ALA A 578 0.62 -31.42 -14.34
N GLU A 579 1.07 -30.96 -15.49
CA GLU A 579 2.05 -29.89 -15.62
C GLU A 579 1.46 -28.88 -16.60
N ILE A 580 1.10 -27.69 -16.13
CA ILE A 580 0.55 -26.62 -16.96
C ILE A 580 1.64 -25.57 -17.14
N TRP A 581 2.26 -25.54 -18.32
CA TRP A 581 3.32 -24.59 -18.68
C TRP A 581 2.80 -23.58 -19.69
N ILE A 582 2.71 -22.32 -19.26
CA ILE A 582 2.25 -21.20 -20.10
C ILE A 582 3.34 -20.15 -20.17
N ALA A 583 3.70 -19.77 -21.39
CA ALA A 583 4.58 -18.64 -21.68
C ALA A 583 3.73 -17.46 -22.14
N THR A 584 3.94 -16.27 -21.59
CA THR A 584 3.26 -15.04 -22.00
C THR A 584 4.26 -13.95 -22.36
N PHE A 585 3.89 -13.16 -23.37
CA PHE A 585 4.63 -11.99 -23.82
C PHE A 585 3.75 -10.75 -23.63
N VAL A 586 4.26 -9.75 -22.92
CA VAL A 586 3.59 -8.49 -22.61
C VAL A 586 4.24 -7.40 -23.43
N GLY A 587 3.44 -6.64 -24.18
CA GLY A 587 3.95 -5.67 -25.15
C GLY A 587 2.93 -4.65 -25.62
N ARG A 588 3.34 -3.77 -26.56
CA ARG A 588 2.46 -2.88 -27.33
C ARG A 588 2.63 -3.09 -28.83
N GLY A 589 1.58 -2.76 -29.58
CA GLY A 589 1.56 -2.84 -31.04
C GLY A 589 1.16 -4.21 -31.55
N ILE A 590 1.96 -4.77 -32.45
CA ILE A 590 1.69 -6.05 -33.10
C ILE A 590 2.13 -7.18 -32.17
N PRO A 591 1.21 -8.07 -31.71
CA PRO A 591 1.60 -9.22 -30.92
C PRO A 591 2.55 -10.12 -31.70
N PRO A 592 3.65 -10.58 -31.10
CA PRO A 592 4.68 -11.31 -31.83
C PRO A 592 4.22 -12.72 -32.17
N VAL A 593 4.89 -13.35 -33.12
CA VAL A 593 4.71 -14.77 -33.46
C VAL A 593 5.91 -15.54 -32.92
N ALA A 594 5.67 -16.73 -32.40
CA ALA A 594 6.68 -17.64 -31.88
C ALA A 594 7.05 -18.71 -32.91
N THR A 595 8.33 -19.07 -32.92
CA THR A 595 8.77 -20.35 -33.45
C THR A 595 8.83 -21.35 -32.31
N ILE A 596 8.19 -22.51 -32.48
CA ILE A 596 8.11 -23.55 -31.46
C ILE A 596 8.81 -24.80 -31.97
N THR A 597 9.74 -25.32 -31.17
CA THR A 597 10.41 -26.61 -31.43
C THR A 597 10.29 -27.51 -30.21
N GLY A 598 10.45 -28.83 -30.40
CA GLY A 598 10.26 -29.81 -29.32
C GLY A 598 8.78 -30.00 -28.93
N THR A 599 8.53 -30.79 -27.89
CA THR A 599 7.19 -31.03 -27.35
C THR A 599 7.24 -31.26 -25.84
N GLY A 600 6.12 -30.98 -25.16
CA GLY A 600 6.02 -31.14 -23.71
C GLY A 600 7.05 -30.30 -22.96
N MET A 601 7.67 -30.87 -21.92
CA MET A 601 8.71 -30.18 -21.16
C MET A 601 10.02 -29.97 -21.95
N ALA A 602 10.18 -30.59 -23.12
CA ALA A 602 11.28 -30.31 -24.04
C ALA A 602 10.95 -29.22 -25.08
N ALA A 603 9.78 -28.58 -24.98
CA ALA A 603 9.41 -27.49 -25.86
C ALA A 603 10.35 -26.29 -25.67
N VAL A 604 10.68 -25.63 -26.78
CA VAL A 604 11.43 -24.37 -26.82
C VAL A 604 10.59 -23.38 -27.60
N LEU A 605 10.34 -22.22 -26.98
CA LEU A 605 9.62 -21.11 -27.56
C LEU A 605 10.60 -19.99 -27.89
N GLU A 606 10.58 -19.53 -29.14
CA GLU A 606 11.43 -18.45 -29.63
C GLU A 606 10.56 -17.30 -30.12
N VAL A 607 10.68 -16.15 -29.48
CA VAL A 607 9.92 -14.94 -29.79
C VAL A 607 10.90 -13.78 -29.93
N GLY A 608 11.08 -13.28 -31.16
CA GLY A 608 12.12 -12.29 -31.44
C GLY A 608 13.51 -12.81 -31.06
N ASN A 609 14.20 -12.09 -30.18
CA ASN A 609 15.50 -12.47 -29.63
C ASN A 609 15.39 -13.28 -28.32
N VAL A 610 14.19 -13.58 -27.82
CA VAL A 610 14.01 -14.37 -26.59
C VAL A 610 13.87 -15.85 -26.92
N ARG A 611 14.64 -16.68 -26.21
CA ARG A 611 14.49 -18.13 -26.17
C ARG A 611 14.05 -18.57 -24.79
N LEU A 612 12.86 -19.16 -24.69
CA LEU A 612 12.32 -19.75 -23.47
C LEU A 612 12.37 -21.28 -23.55
N ARG A 613 12.92 -21.93 -22.52
CA ARG A 613 12.97 -23.39 -22.38
C ARG A 613 12.80 -23.81 -20.93
N TYR A 614 12.54 -25.10 -20.72
CA TYR A 614 12.68 -25.73 -19.41
C TYR A 614 14.08 -26.35 -19.28
N ASP A 615 14.67 -26.19 -18.11
CA ASP A 615 15.98 -26.68 -17.74
C ASP A 615 15.82 -27.79 -16.70
N ALA A 616 16.07 -29.03 -17.11
CA ALA A 616 15.83 -30.20 -16.26
C ALA A 616 16.79 -30.27 -15.06
N ASP A 617 18.01 -29.76 -15.21
CA ASP A 617 19.04 -29.79 -14.16
C ASP A 617 18.67 -28.88 -12.99
N THR A 618 18.20 -27.67 -13.29
CA THR A 618 17.72 -26.74 -12.26
C THR A 618 16.25 -26.92 -11.93
N ASN A 619 15.52 -27.72 -12.72
CA ASN A 619 14.08 -27.93 -12.63
C ASN A 619 13.31 -26.60 -12.74
N ARG A 620 13.71 -25.74 -13.68
CA ARG A 620 13.17 -24.37 -13.83
C ARG A 620 12.96 -24.00 -15.30
N THR A 621 12.05 -23.07 -15.53
CA THR A 621 11.95 -22.38 -16.81
C THR A 621 13.02 -21.28 -16.87
N ILE A 622 13.64 -21.10 -18.03
CA ILE A 622 14.66 -20.09 -18.24
C ILE A 622 14.41 -19.34 -19.54
N ALA A 623 14.67 -18.03 -19.53
CA ALA A 623 14.60 -17.17 -20.70
C ALA A 623 15.97 -16.53 -20.94
N GLU A 624 16.49 -16.70 -22.16
CA GLU A 624 17.78 -16.18 -22.62
C GLU A 624 17.52 -15.19 -23.76
N TYR A 625 18.16 -14.03 -23.73
CA TYR A 625 18.26 -13.14 -24.89
C TYR A 625 19.39 -13.65 -25.78
N ARG A 626 19.15 -13.74 -27.09
CA ARG A 626 20.17 -14.11 -28.08
C ARG A 626 21.01 -12.89 -28.41
N ASP A 627 22.31 -12.98 -28.17
CA ASP A 627 23.30 -11.96 -28.55
C ASP A 627 23.49 -11.87 -30.09
N ASP A 628 23.00 -12.86 -30.83
CA ASP A 628 23.33 -13.10 -32.24
C ASP A 628 22.61 -12.18 -33.26
N VAL A 629 21.96 -11.08 -32.84
CA VAL A 629 21.23 -10.17 -33.74
C VAL A 629 21.90 -8.80 -33.91
N THR A 630 23.18 -8.63 -33.54
CA THR A 630 23.95 -7.45 -33.99
C THR A 630 25.42 -7.75 -34.28
N GLU A 631 25.71 -8.18 -35.51
CA GLU A 631 26.92 -7.74 -36.21
C GLU A 631 26.72 -7.75 -37.74
N VAL A 632 25.82 -6.91 -38.24
CA VAL A 632 25.87 -6.46 -39.64
C VAL A 632 26.04 -4.94 -39.66
N GLY A 633 27.30 -4.50 -39.80
CA GLY A 633 27.61 -3.27 -40.54
C GLY A 633 27.64 -1.93 -39.79
N LYS A 634 28.21 -1.85 -38.59
CA LYS A 634 28.70 -0.55 -38.07
C LYS A 634 30.22 -0.59 -37.83
N THR A 635 30.98 -0.46 -38.92
CA THR A 635 32.35 0.04 -38.84
C THR A 635 32.31 1.49 -38.35
N PHE A 636 32.67 1.72 -37.09
CA PHE A 636 33.00 3.06 -36.63
C PHE A 636 34.43 3.40 -37.07
N PRO A 637 34.68 4.59 -37.65
CA PRO A 637 36.04 5.04 -37.91
C PRO A 637 36.74 5.27 -36.58
N LYS A 638 37.92 4.67 -36.42
CA LYS A 638 38.82 4.96 -35.29
C LYS A 638 39.14 6.45 -35.28
N GLN A 639 38.96 7.09 -34.12
CA GLN A 639 39.69 8.31 -33.75
C GLN A 639 40.82 7.94 -32.81
#